data_AF-A0AA36C592-F1
#
_entry.id   AF-A0AA36C592-F1
#
_cell.length_a   1.000
_cell.length_b   1.000
_cell.length_c   1.000
_cell.angle_alpha   90.00
_cell.angle_beta   90.00
_cell.angle_gamma   90.00
#
_symmetry.space_group_name_H-M   'P 1'
#
loop_
_entity.id
_entity.type
_entity.pdbx_description
1 polymer ?
#
loop_
_entity_poly.entity_id
_entity_poly.type
_entity_poly.pdbx_seq_one_letter_code
_entity_poly.pdbx_strand_id
1 'polypeptide(L)'
;MRWLPRLPLAGGYFCGECKKIQPIPSKNLFEYIGVESKFALNDDELKKKFRDLQMRMHPDKFAHTSDIERSISGEHSRMLNTAMKTLGEPLERAKYLLETEGRESIGEVEKSHLAPEELMEVLDWQESVAEMEDESMLQEEKSNVKKEIATAMKTLDGQLTAKDWKASKRTVIRLQYLYSIRTAVDKKIERTFSRTFSTSAAMSTSPAPPKEDPSDEYAMCRAHHRFARKDPCSCANGDEVQVSHYALRWHVHFPLKMLIGSVTLTAKVLKTTQHVWLDVRDLSIRSVTVCGKNADFRIAPNVYTFFGSRMKIYLPVDCQREGQELEIVIDYSTSPDASALQWMKKEQTQDKKAPYLFSQCQAIHARSIMPCMDTPSIKSTYDAQVTVPAGSTCLMSAINEGSKGTDEETTFFFKQPVAIPSYLLAIVVGVLAKRDISDRCAVWAEPSMVEKAHWEFNETEDILATAEKIAGKYIWGRYDMVCLPPTFPFGGMENPCLTFLTPTLISGDRSLVSVIAHEIAHSWSGNLVTNKSWEHFWLNEGFTMFIERKICGRLVNEKYRQFMSFNGWTNNLIPAVYEQFNPTHQFTRLIQDHENVDPDVAFSCVPYEKGSALLFYLEQKLGGPDVFEPYLRDYLSTFAHKAIDSFQWKDHLYKYFHDKKDILDTVNFDQWFFAVGMPPEKPVYDEEMLHDCEALFKQWIEADEAAVKTITAERYQKMQPLQQIEFLSQLWQHDPPLEHYKLEALDALYKLNDSQNCEIVLNWIRVCIKAKWEKIIDKAIWFVESQGRLKYCRPVYRALYAWPVAQKRAKETYLRTRSEMHPITAEMIAKELHVRHSTHTVCF
;
A
#
# COMPACT_ATOMS: atom_id res chain seq x y z
N MET A 1 -40.32 0.00 31.63
CA MET A 1 -39.11 -0.82 31.82
C MET A 1 -38.54 -0.51 33.21
N ARG A 2 -38.45 -1.51 34.09
CA ARG A 2 -37.89 -1.35 35.44
C ARG A 2 -36.38 -1.14 35.35
N TRP A 3 -35.90 -0.14 36.07
CA TRP A 3 -34.49 0.15 36.29
C TRP A 3 -33.80 -1.04 36.97
N LEU A 4 -32.69 -1.51 36.40
CA LEU A 4 -31.79 -2.46 37.07
C LEU A 4 -30.99 -1.72 38.16
N PRO A 5 -30.82 -2.30 39.36
CA PRO A 5 -30.09 -1.66 40.46
C PRO A 5 -28.58 -1.66 40.19
N ARG A 6 -27.89 -0.65 40.75
CA ARG A 6 -26.42 -0.59 40.82
C ARG A 6 -25.87 -1.88 41.45
N LEU A 7 -25.07 -2.64 40.69
CA LEU A 7 -24.29 -3.75 41.22
C LEU A 7 -23.07 -3.22 42.02
N PRO A 8 -22.67 -3.89 43.12
CA PRO A 8 -21.54 -3.47 43.93
C PRO A 8 -20.20 -3.79 43.25
N LEU A 9 -19.25 -2.88 43.43
CA LEU A 9 -17.83 -3.03 43.11
C LEU A 9 -17.19 -4.12 43.99
N ALA A 10 -17.21 -5.38 43.55
CA ALA A 10 -16.35 -6.45 44.08
C ALA A 10 -16.26 -7.68 43.11
N GLY A 11 -15.37 -7.60 42.10
CA GLY A 11 -14.42 -8.66 41.73
C GLY A 11 -14.86 -10.09 41.36
N GLY A 12 -16.09 -10.36 40.94
CA GLY A 12 -16.52 -11.71 40.55
C GLY A 12 -16.63 -11.93 39.04
N TYR A 13 -15.91 -12.90 38.47
CA TYR A 13 -16.10 -13.38 37.08
C TYR A 13 -17.51 -13.93 36.79
N PHE A 14 -18.24 -14.30 37.85
CA PHE A 14 -19.59 -14.85 37.81
C PHE A 14 -20.43 -14.22 38.92
N CYS A 15 -21.73 -14.04 38.68
CA CYS A 15 -22.66 -13.54 39.68
C CYS A 15 -22.80 -14.55 40.83
N GLY A 16 -22.74 -14.07 42.08
CA GLY A 16 -22.86 -14.90 43.28
C GLY A 16 -24.22 -15.63 43.38
N GLU A 17 -25.29 -14.99 42.91
CA GLU A 17 -26.67 -15.49 42.99
C GLU A 17 -27.05 -16.33 41.78
N CYS A 18 -26.99 -15.77 40.56
CA CYS A 18 -27.50 -16.44 39.36
C CYS A 18 -26.45 -17.23 38.59
N LYS A 19 -25.18 -17.23 39.03
CA LYS A 19 -24.03 -17.91 38.42
C LYS A 19 -23.75 -17.54 36.96
N LYS A 20 -24.40 -16.50 36.41
CA LYS A 20 -24.12 -15.99 35.07
C LYS A 20 -22.76 -15.31 35.01
N ILE A 21 -22.06 -15.48 33.90
CA ILE A 21 -20.80 -14.80 33.62
C ILE A 21 -21.01 -13.28 33.67
N GLN A 22 -20.08 -12.56 34.30
CA GLN A 22 -20.16 -11.10 34.45
C GLN A 22 -19.16 -10.42 33.49
N PRO A 23 -19.37 -9.16 33.10
CA PRO A 23 -18.39 -8.40 32.32
C PRO A 23 -17.02 -8.33 33.01
N ILE A 24 -15.99 -8.01 32.21
CA ILE A 24 -14.60 -7.96 32.67
C ILE A 24 -14.46 -7.11 33.96
N PRO A 25 -13.99 -7.70 35.08
CA PRO A 25 -14.01 -7.04 36.38
C PRO A 25 -12.90 -6.00 36.57
N SER A 26 -11.79 -6.11 35.84
CA SER A 26 -10.71 -5.12 35.83
C SER A 26 -10.05 -5.06 34.46
N LYS A 27 -9.62 -3.85 34.06
CA LYS A 27 -8.80 -3.63 32.87
C LYS A 27 -7.29 -3.83 33.15
N ASN A 28 -6.89 -3.91 34.43
CA ASN A 28 -5.52 -4.25 34.80
C ASN A 28 -5.33 -5.77 34.67
N LEU A 29 -4.34 -6.20 33.89
CA LEU A 29 -4.12 -7.61 33.56
C LEU A 29 -3.69 -8.45 34.77
N PHE A 30 -2.93 -7.86 35.71
CA PHE A 30 -2.52 -8.54 36.95
C PHE A 30 -3.73 -8.80 37.85
N GLU A 31 -4.55 -7.77 38.06
CA GLU A 31 -5.82 -7.89 38.81
C GLU A 31 -6.79 -8.85 38.12
N TYR A 32 -6.86 -8.78 36.79
CA TYR A 32 -7.74 -9.61 35.98
C TYR A 32 -7.37 -11.09 36.01
N ILE A 33 -6.10 -11.46 36.06
CA ILE A 33 -5.68 -12.87 36.15
C ILE A 33 -5.54 -13.34 37.61
N GLY A 34 -5.48 -12.39 38.56
CA GLY A 34 -5.37 -12.64 39.99
C GLY A 34 -3.97 -13.08 40.41
N VAL A 35 -2.95 -12.38 39.92
CA VAL A 35 -1.54 -12.51 40.33
C VAL A 35 -1.00 -11.15 40.81
N GLU A 36 0.07 -11.16 41.59
CA GLU A 36 0.67 -9.95 42.14
C GLU A 36 1.22 -9.02 41.03
N SER A 37 0.98 -7.71 41.13
CA SER A 37 1.49 -6.71 40.17
C SER A 37 2.99 -6.46 40.38
N LYS A 38 3.82 -7.34 39.84
CA LYS A 38 5.30 -7.23 39.91
C LYS A 38 5.97 -7.82 38.67
N PHE A 39 7.21 -7.43 38.45
CA PHE A 39 8.00 -7.89 37.31
C PHE A 39 8.44 -9.35 37.45
N ALA A 40 9.01 -9.75 38.58
CA ALA A 40 9.36 -11.14 38.87
C ALA A 40 8.12 -11.98 39.25
N LEU A 41 7.37 -12.46 38.26
CA LEU A 41 6.29 -13.42 38.46
C LEU A 41 6.81 -14.86 38.46
N ASN A 42 6.09 -15.73 39.17
CA ASN A 42 6.21 -17.17 39.02
C ASN A 42 5.43 -17.61 37.76
N ASP A 43 6.15 -18.00 36.71
CA ASP A 43 5.53 -18.36 35.43
C ASP A 43 4.63 -19.60 35.51
N ASP A 44 4.89 -20.53 36.43
CA ASP A 44 4.04 -21.70 36.65
C ASP A 44 2.73 -21.31 37.32
N GLU A 45 2.77 -20.35 38.24
CA GLU A 45 1.57 -19.79 38.85
C GLU A 45 0.71 -19.04 37.83
N LEU A 46 1.33 -18.21 36.97
CA LEU A 46 0.65 -17.50 35.90
C LEU A 46 -0.02 -18.47 34.92
N LYS A 47 0.71 -19.49 34.46
CA LYS A 47 0.18 -20.54 33.57
C LYS A 47 -0.97 -21.31 34.21
N LYS A 48 -0.88 -21.62 35.50
CA LYS A 48 -1.95 -22.30 36.24
C LYS A 48 -3.21 -21.44 36.30
N LYS A 49 -3.09 -20.17 36.69
CA LYS A 49 -4.21 -19.21 36.74
C LYS A 49 -4.86 -19.00 35.37
N PHE A 50 -4.04 -18.87 34.33
CA PHE A 50 -4.52 -18.78 32.95
C PHE A 50 -5.36 -19.99 32.57
N ARG A 51 -4.84 -21.22 32.78
CA ARG A 51 -5.58 -22.46 32.47
C ARG A 51 -6.88 -22.56 33.27
N ASP A 52 -6.85 -22.25 34.56
CA ASP A 52 -8.02 -22.30 35.43
C ASP A 52 -9.14 -21.36 34.95
N LEU A 53 -8.78 -20.13 34.55
CA LEU A 53 -9.75 -19.16 34.02
C LEU A 53 -10.20 -19.53 32.59
N GLN A 54 -9.28 -19.96 31.73
CA GLN A 54 -9.60 -20.42 30.38
C GLN A 54 -10.59 -21.59 30.42
N MET A 55 -10.38 -22.57 31.29
CA MET A 55 -11.31 -23.70 31.47
C MET A 55 -12.70 -23.26 31.93
N ARG A 56 -12.81 -22.17 32.71
CA ARG A 56 -14.09 -21.70 33.27
C ARG A 56 -14.86 -20.78 32.31
N MET A 57 -14.15 -20.05 31.47
CA MET A 57 -14.69 -18.94 30.67
C MET A 57 -14.59 -19.19 29.16
N HIS A 58 -14.17 -20.39 28.73
CA HIS A 58 -14.02 -20.77 27.33
C HIS A 58 -15.32 -20.56 26.54
N PRO A 59 -15.28 -19.93 25.34
CA PRO A 59 -16.46 -19.67 24.52
C PRO A 59 -17.36 -20.88 24.27
N ASP A 60 -16.78 -22.07 24.09
CA ASP A 60 -17.53 -23.32 23.88
C ASP A 60 -18.52 -23.65 25.01
N LYS A 61 -18.21 -23.26 26.25
CA LYS A 61 -19.12 -23.49 27.40
C LYS A 61 -20.34 -22.58 27.39
N PHE A 62 -20.31 -21.52 26.59
CA PHE A 62 -21.37 -20.52 26.48
C PHE A 62 -22.11 -20.58 25.15
N ALA A 63 -21.76 -21.51 24.26
CA ALA A 63 -22.34 -21.64 22.91
C ALA A 63 -23.88 -21.71 22.90
N HIS A 64 -24.49 -22.31 23.92
CA HIS A 64 -25.94 -22.47 24.07
C HIS A 64 -26.58 -21.48 25.07
N THR A 65 -25.85 -20.46 25.51
CA THR A 65 -26.34 -19.43 26.45
C THR A 65 -26.89 -18.20 25.72
N SER A 66 -27.38 -17.22 26.46
CA SER A 66 -27.90 -15.97 25.88
C SER A 66 -26.82 -15.19 25.11
N ASP A 67 -27.23 -14.36 24.14
CA ASP A 67 -26.30 -13.54 23.34
C ASP A 67 -25.38 -12.66 24.20
N ILE A 68 -25.91 -12.16 25.30
CA ILE A 68 -25.16 -11.35 26.27
C ILE A 68 -24.05 -12.19 26.93
N GLU A 69 -24.34 -13.41 27.35
CA GLU A 69 -23.35 -14.30 27.99
C GLU A 69 -22.29 -14.79 27.00
N ARG A 70 -22.68 -15.04 25.73
CA ARG A 70 -21.74 -15.33 24.63
C ARG A 70 -20.78 -14.18 24.37
N SER A 71 -21.30 -12.96 24.29
CA SER A 71 -20.49 -11.75 24.12
C SER A 71 -19.49 -11.57 25.26
N ILE A 72 -19.96 -11.70 26.50
CA ILE A 72 -19.13 -11.55 27.71
C ILE A 72 -18.03 -12.64 27.75
N SER A 73 -18.34 -13.90 27.43
CA SER A 73 -17.34 -14.97 27.36
C SER A 73 -16.29 -14.73 26.26
N GLY A 74 -16.71 -14.21 25.10
CA GLY A 74 -15.79 -13.81 24.03
C GLY A 74 -14.85 -12.67 24.44
N GLU A 75 -15.34 -11.70 25.22
CA GLU A 75 -14.51 -10.65 25.82
C GLU A 75 -13.49 -11.22 26.83
N HIS A 76 -13.92 -12.13 27.72
CA HIS A 76 -13.03 -12.79 28.67
C HIS A 76 -11.93 -13.63 27.99
N SER A 77 -12.25 -14.33 26.91
CA SER A 77 -11.29 -15.12 26.14
C SER A 77 -10.21 -14.23 25.52
N ARG A 78 -10.60 -13.10 24.91
CA ARG A 78 -9.65 -12.10 24.38
C ARG A 78 -8.77 -11.53 25.48
N MET A 79 -9.37 -11.12 26.60
CA MET A 79 -8.62 -10.55 27.73
C MET A 79 -7.64 -11.56 28.36
N LEU A 80 -8.02 -12.84 28.48
CA LEU A 80 -7.12 -13.89 28.98
C LEU A 80 -5.91 -14.11 28.08
N ASN A 81 -6.13 -14.16 26.76
CA ASN A 81 -5.04 -14.33 25.80
C ASN A 81 -4.10 -13.13 25.82
N THR A 82 -4.64 -11.91 25.92
CA THR A 82 -3.84 -10.69 26.12
C THR A 82 -3.05 -10.75 27.42
N ALA A 83 -3.68 -11.12 28.54
CA ALA A 83 -3.00 -11.27 29.82
C ALA A 83 -1.83 -12.27 29.75
N MET A 84 -2.03 -13.44 29.12
CA MET A 84 -0.98 -14.44 28.98
C MET A 84 0.16 -13.99 28.07
N LYS A 85 -0.14 -13.33 26.95
CA LYS A 85 0.87 -12.80 26.02
C LYS A 85 1.70 -11.70 26.69
N THR A 86 1.04 -10.74 27.32
CA THR A 86 1.68 -9.56 27.91
C THR A 86 2.39 -9.90 29.22
N LEU A 87 1.76 -10.64 30.13
CA LEU A 87 2.37 -11.00 31.41
C LEU A 87 3.31 -12.20 31.29
N GLY A 88 3.21 -13.04 30.26
CA GLY A 88 4.07 -14.22 30.10
C GLY A 88 5.46 -13.91 29.56
N GLU A 89 5.61 -12.85 28.77
CA GLU A 89 6.89 -12.40 28.22
C GLU A 89 7.51 -11.30 29.10
N PRO A 90 8.72 -11.47 29.65
CA PRO A 90 9.31 -10.49 30.56
C PRO A 90 9.41 -9.08 29.96
N LEU A 91 9.81 -8.94 28.70
CA LEU A 91 9.94 -7.61 28.07
C LEU A 91 8.57 -6.91 27.93
N GLU A 92 7.53 -7.65 27.55
CA GLU A 92 6.17 -7.14 27.43
C GLU A 92 5.56 -6.84 28.81
N ARG A 93 5.88 -7.66 29.82
CA ARG A 93 5.49 -7.45 31.21
C ARG A 93 6.09 -6.15 31.76
N ALA A 94 7.37 -5.87 31.46
CA ALA A 94 8.02 -4.63 31.86
C ALA A 94 7.41 -3.38 31.21
N LYS A 95 7.16 -3.43 29.89
CA LYS A 95 6.46 -2.35 29.18
C LYS A 95 5.09 -2.09 29.78
N TYR A 96 4.35 -3.15 30.09
CA TYR A 96 3.03 -3.06 30.70
C TYR A 96 3.06 -2.45 32.10
N LEU A 97 4.04 -2.79 32.94
CA LEU A 97 4.24 -2.17 34.26
C LEU A 97 4.62 -0.67 34.15
N LEU A 98 5.45 -0.31 33.17
CA LEU A 98 5.80 1.10 32.91
C LEU A 98 4.59 1.92 32.48
N GLU A 99 3.73 1.35 31.62
CA GLU A 99 2.53 2.02 31.14
C GLU A 99 1.47 2.17 32.24
N THR A 100 1.26 1.11 33.04
CA THR A 100 0.16 1.07 34.02
C THR A 100 0.53 1.69 35.37
N GLU A 101 1.74 1.47 35.87
CA GLU A 101 2.19 1.99 37.17
C GLU A 101 3.10 3.22 37.04
N GLY A 102 4.03 3.19 36.08
CA GLY A 102 4.95 4.30 35.81
C GLY A 102 4.33 5.47 35.04
N ARG A 103 3.20 5.25 34.36
CA ARG A 103 2.57 6.18 33.39
C ARG A 103 3.52 6.63 32.27
N GLU A 104 4.49 5.80 31.94
CA GLU A 104 5.48 6.01 30.90
C GLU A 104 5.23 5.01 29.77
N SER A 105 4.83 5.48 28.58
CA SER A 105 4.66 4.62 27.40
C SER A 105 5.97 4.47 26.64
N ILE A 106 6.32 3.26 26.21
CA ILE A 106 7.42 3.02 25.27
C ILE A 106 6.79 2.65 23.92
N GLY A 107 6.78 3.59 22.97
CA GLY A 107 6.32 3.33 21.61
C GLY A 107 7.40 2.64 20.76
N GLU A 108 7.00 1.96 19.68
CA GLU A 108 7.92 1.28 18.74
C GLU A 108 8.92 2.23 18.02
N VAL A 109 8.73 3.55 18.14
CA VAL A 109 9.53 4.60 17.48
C VAL A 109 10.39 5.42 18.48
N GLU A 110 10.28 5.20 19.79
CA GLU A 110 11.09 5.92 20.79
C GLU A 110 12.52 5.36 20.89
N LYS A 111 13.34 5.56 19.86
CA LYS A 111 14.78 5.21 19.87
C LYS A 111 15.68 6.20 20.66
N SER A 112 15.13 7.24 21.27
CA SER A 112 15.89 8.44 21.70
C SER A 112 16.06 8.65 23.21
N HIS A 113 16.20 7.60 24.04
CA HIS A 113 16.41 7.74 25.49
C HIS A 113 17.64 7.02 26.07
N LEU A 114 18.44 6.34 25.23
CA LEU A 114 19.79 5.95 25.63
C LEU A 114 20.70 7.18 25.56
N ALA A 115 21.70 7.26 26.45
CA ALA A 115 22.74 8.26 26.29
C ALA A 115 23.48 8.00 24.96
N PRO A 116 23.96 9.03 24.24
CA PRO A 116 24.65 8.85 22.96
C PRO A 116 25.75 7.79 23.00
N GLU A 117 26.47 7.69 24.12
CA GLU A 117 27.54 6.74 24.33
C GLU A 117 27.03 5.29 24.43
N GLU A 118 25.90 5.05 25.10
CA GLU A 118 25.29 3.72 25.21
C GLU A 118 24.62 3.29 23.91
N LEU A 119 24.07 4.24 23.15
CA LEU A 119 23.50 3.96 21.84
C LEU A 119 24.63 3.58 20.87
N MET A 120 25.74 4.30 20.89
CA MET A 120 26.93 4.00 20.09
C MET A 120 27.48 2.62 20.45
N GLU A 121 27.66 2.32 21.75
CA GLU A 121 28.08 0.98 22.23
C GLU A 121 27.22 -0.15 21.64
N VAL A 122 25.90 0.02 21.63
CA VAL A 122 24.96 -0.99 21.14
C VAL A 122 24.95 -1.09 19.61
N LEU A 123 25.15 0.02 18.89
CA LEU A 123 25.22 0.04 17.43
C LEU A 123 26.54 -0.54 16.94
N ASP A 124 27.66 -0.20 17.57
CA ASP A 124 28.97 -0.77 17.31
C ASP A 124 28.96 -2.29 17.56
N TRP A 125 28.22 -2.74 18.59
CA TRP A 125 28.01 -4.17 18.84
C TRP A 125 27.18 -4.84 17.73
N GLN A 126 26.13 -4.17 17.22
CA GLN A 126 25.36 -4.67 16.07
C GLN A 126 26.21 -4.78 14.81
N GLU A 127 27.06 -3.79 14.54
CA GLU A 127 27.99 -3.77 13.41
C GLU A 127 29.04 -4.88 13.55
N SER A 128 29.65 -5.02 14.73
CA SER A 128 30.57 -6.12 15.04
C SER A 128 29.93 -7.49 14.81
N VAL A 129 28.71 -7.72 15.31
CA VAL A 129 27.96 -8.95 15.02
C VAL A 129 27.67 -9.10 13.53
N ALA A 130 27.42 -8.02 12.79
CA ALA A 130 27.18 -8.06 11.35
C ALA A 130 28.43 -8.41 10.52
N GLU A 131 29.63 -8.17 11.05
CA GLU A 131 30.91 -8.52 10.42
C GLU A 131 31.44 -9.90 10.85
N MET A 132 31.02 -10.44 12.00
CA MET A 132 31.47 -11.76 12.47
C MET A 132 31.06 -12.90 11.51
N GLU A 133 32.05 -13.69 11.06
CA GLU A 133 31.83 -14.89 10.23
C GLU A 133 32.23 -16.20 10.92
N ASP A 134 33.08 -16.12 11.95
CA ASP A 134 33.59 -17.31 12.65
C ASP A 134 32.56 -17.87 13.63
N GLU A 135 32.28 -19.18 13.52
CA GLU A 135 31.27 -19.86 14.34
C GLU A 135 31.64 -19.89 15.82
N SER A 136 32.92 -20.03 16.17
CA SER A 136 33.34 -20.06 17.58
C SER A 136 33.16 -18.68 18.23
N MET A 137 33.47 -17.61 17.49
CA MET A 137 33.20 -16.24 17.90
C MET A 137 31.70 -15.96 18.01
N LEU A 138 30.87 -16.45 17.07
CA LEU A 138 29.41 -16.29 17.14
C LEU A 138 28.78 -17.01 18.34
N GLN A 139 29.28 -18.20 18.70
CA GLN A 139 28.83 -18.91 19.89
C GLN A 139 29.27 -18.23 21.19
N GLU A 140 30.49 -17.67 21.23
CA GLU A 140 30.94 -16.83 22.33
C GLU A 140 30.07 -15.57 22.47
N GLU A 141 29.77 -14.91 21.34
CA GLU A 141 28.96 -13.71 21.29
C GLU A 141 27.51 -13.98 21.73
N LYS A 142 26.94 -15.12 21.32
CA LYS A 142 25.65 -15.61 21.83
C LYS A 142 25.66 -15.76 23.35
N SER A 143 26.77 -16.25 23.92
CA SER A 143 26.91 -16.33 25.38
C SER A 143 27.04 -14.95 26.02
N ASN A 144 27.71 -13.98 25.38
CA ASN A 144 27.90 -12.63 25.88
C ASN A 144 26.58 -11.85 25.90
N VAL A 145 25.86 -11.82 24.79
CA VAL A 145 24.53 -11.19 24.70
C VAL A 145 23.56 -11.79 25.72
N LYS A 146 23.60 -13.12 25.92
CA LYS A 146 22.76 -13.79 26.92
C LYS A 146 23.09 -13.35 28.35
N LYS A 147 24.38 -13.16 28.69
CA LYS A 147 24.80 -12.63 30.00
C LYS A 147 24.32 -11.19 30.19
N GLU A 148 24.46 -10.34 29.17
CA GLU A 148 24.00 -8.95 29.23
C GLU A 148 22.47 -8.84 29.39
N ILE A 149 21.71 -9.67 28.68
CA ILE A 149 20.25 -9.75 28.89
C ILE A 149 19.94 -10.14 30.34
N ALA A 150 20.61 -11.16 30.89
CA ALA A 150 20.37 -11.59 32.27
C ALA A 150 20.71 -10.48 33.30
N THR A 151 21.81 -9.76 33.09
CA THR A 151 22.21 -8.62 33.92
C THR A 151 21.19 -7.49 33.83
N ALA A 152 20.78 -7.12 32.62
CA ALA A 152 19.78 -6.08 32.40
C ALA A 152 18.42 -6.44 33.00
N MET A 153 17.99 -7.71 32.92
CA MET A 153 16.76 -8.19 33.56
C MET A 153 16.83 -8.11 35.09
N LYS A 154 17.97 -8.46 35.71
CA LYS A 154 18.17 -8.34 37.16
C LYS A 154 18.16 -6.87 37.62
N THR A 155 18.81 -6.00 36.85
CA THR A 155 18.81 -4.55 37.09
C THR A 155 17.41 -3.97 36.98
N LEU A 156 16.65 -4.38 35.96
CA LEU A 156 15.28 -3.93 35.74
C LEU A 156 14.35 -4.35 36.88
N ASP A 157 14.48 -5.57 37.40
CA ASP A 157 13.68 -6.04 38.54
C ASP A 157 13.90 -5.17 39.80
N GLY A 158 15.17 -4.83 40.09
CA GLY A 158 15.51 -3.92 41.17
C GLY A 158 14.98 -2.50 40.97
N GLN A 159 15.08 -1.96 39.75
CA GLN A 159 14.58 -0.62 39.40
C GLN A 159 13.05 -0.52 39.49
N LEU A 160 12.33 -1.53 38.97
CA LEU A 160 10.87 -1.58 39.03
C LEU A 160 10.39 -1.77 40.48
N THR A 161 11.07 -2.60 41.28
CA THR A 161 10.79 -2.74 42.73
C THR A 161 11.01 -1.44 43.49
N ALA A 162 12.07 -0.69 43.16
CA ALA A 162 12.35 0.63 43.72
C ALA A 162 11.46 1.75 43.14
N LYS A 163 10.63 1.44 42.14
CA LYS A 163 9.79 2.40 41.38
C LYS A 163 10.60 3.52 40.71
N ASP A 164 11.83 3.23 40.30
CA ASP A 164 12.63 4.13 39.47
C ASP A 164 12.22 3.97 38.00
N TRP A 165 11.11 4.61 37.63
CA TRP A 165 10.51 4.48 36.30
C TRP A 165 11.41 5.00 35.17
N LYS A 166 12.22 6.02 35.46
CA LYS A 166 13.13 6.61 34.48
C LYS A 166 14.29 5.65 34.17
N ALA A 167 14.90 5.08 35.20
CA ALA A 167 15.94 4.07 35.01
C ALA A 167 15.35 2.79 34.39
N SER A 168 14.16 2.37 34.82
CA SER A 168 13.45 1.22 34.25
C SER A 168 13.16 1.40 32.76
N LYS A 169 12.69 2.59 32.32
CA LYS A 169 12.46 2.91 30.90
C LYS A 169 13.74 2.77 30.08
N ARG A 170 14.87 3.31 30.56
CA ARG A 170 16.19 3.20 29.91
C ARG A 170 16.63 1.74 29.78
N THR A 171 16.46 0.94 30.83
CA THR A 171 16.81 -0.49 30.84
C THR A 171 15.93 -1.32 29.90
N VAL A 172 14.63 -1.02 29.81
CA VAL A 172 13.73 -1.68 28.84
C VAL A 172 14.13 -1.39 27.40
N ILE A 173 14.52 -0.15 27.09
CA ILE A 173 15.03 0.21 25.76
C ILE A 173 16.33 -0.53 25.45
N ARG A 174 17.28 -0.59 26.40
CA ARG A 174 18.51 -1.38 26.24
C ARG A 174 18.20 -2.87 25.99
N LEU A 175 17.23 -3.44 26.70
CA LEU A 175 16.78 -4.82 26.48
C LEU A 175 16.23 -5.02 25.05
N GLN A 176 15.46 -4.08 24.49
CA GLN A 176 14.98 -4.20 23.10
C GLN A 176 16.14 -4.36 22.11
N TYR A 177 17.22 -3.58 22.29
CA TYR A 177 18.42 -3.71 21.46
C TYR A 177 19.17 -5.02 21.70
N LEU A 178 19.33 -5.45 22.95
CA LEU A 178 19.99 -6.73 23.26
C LEU A 178 19.23 -7.93 22.67
N TYR A 179 17.89 -7.91 22.69
CA TYR A 179 17.07 -8.93 22.02
C TYR A 179 17.23 -8.89 20.49
N SER A 180 17.40 -7.69 19.91
CA SER A 180 17.73 -7.52 18.48
C SER A 180 19.09 -8.15 18.13
N ILE A 181 20.13 -7.85 18.94
CA ILE A 181 21.48 -8.43 18.76
C ILE A 181 21.42 -9.96 18.90
N ARG A 182 20.74 -10.48 19.93
CA ARG A 182 20.56 -11.94 20.12
C ARG A 182 19.96 -12.58 18.88
N THR A 183 18.92 -11.97 18.31
CA THR A 183 18.25 -12.45 17.10
C THR A 183 19.18 -12.43 15.88
N ALA A 184 20.03 -11.41 15.76
CA ALA A 184 21.02 -11.32 14.69
C ALA A 184 22.09 -12.43 14.81
N VAL A 185 22.60 -12.67 16.03
CA VAL A 185 23.56 -13.74 16.32
C VAL A 185 22.94 -15.11 16.04
N ASP A 186 21.72 -15.37 16.53
CA ASP A 186 21.02 -16.65 16.32
C ASP A 186 20.81 -16.93 14.81
N LYS A 187 20.37 -15.94 14.04
CA LYS A 187 20.23 -16.05 12.57
C LYS A 187 21.57 -16.30 11.87
N LYS A 188 22.67 -15.73 12.36
CA LYS A 188 24.00 -15.97 11.79
C LYS A 188 24.49 -17.38 12.07
N ILE A 189 24.35 -17.87 13.29
CA ILE A 189 24.67 -19.26 13.65
C ILE A 189 23.88 -20.25 12.77
N GLU A 190 22.58 -20.02 12.57
CA GLU A 190 21.76 -20.87 11.69
C GLU A 190 22.26 -20.89 10.23
N ARG A 191 22.74 -19.75 9.72
CA ARG A 191 23.33 -19.63 8.37
C ARG A 191 24.69 -20.32 8.27
N THR A 192 25.54 -20.19 9.27
CA THR A 192 26.86 -20.83 9.31
C THR A 192 26.70 -22.35 9.43
N PHE A 193 25.79 -22.85 10.28
CA PHE A 193 25.47 -24.26 10.41
C PHE A 193 24.96 -24.89 9.09
N SER A 194 24.18 -24.13 8.32
CA SER A 194 23.71 -24.53 6.99
C SER A 194 24.83 -24.59 5.94
N ARG A 195 25.90 -23.78 6.09
CA ARG A 195 27.11 -23.82 5.24
C ARG A 195 28.01 -25.02 5.56
N THR A 196 28.19 -25.38 6.84
CA THR A 196 29.08 -26.48 7.26
C THR A 196 28.51 -27.87 6.95
N PHE A 197 27.17 -28.01 6.92
CA PHE A 197 26.51 -29.25 6.48
C PHE A 197 26.62 -29.47 4.96
N SER A 198 26.81 -28.40 4.18
CA SER A 198 27.05 -28.50 2.74
C SER A 198 28.50 -28.92 2.39
N THR A 199 29.45 -28.78 3.32
CA THR A 199 30.89 -29.05 3.07
C THR A 199 31.40 -30.37 3.63
N SER A 200 30.76 -30.99 4.64
CA SER A 200 31.24 -32.26 5.23
C SER A 200 30.77 -33.53 4.50
N ALA A 201 29.81 -33.44 3.58
CA ALA A 201 29.35 -34.57 2.76
C ALA A 201 30.29 -34.95 1.60
N ALA A 202 31.39 -34.20 1.40
CA ALA A 202 32.27 -34.29 0.24
C ALA A 202 33.71 -34.76 0.55
N MET A 203 33.92 -35.81 1.37
CA MET A 203 35.22 -36.50 1.46
C MET A 203 35.08 -37.99 1.82
N SER A 204 35.05 -38.87 0.81
CA SER A 204 35.41 -40.30 0.90
C SER A 204 35.61 -40.86 -0.53
N THR A 205 36.73 -41.56 -0.74
CA THR A 205 37.44 -41.75 -2.02
C THR A 205 37.26 -43.11 -2.73
N SER A 206 37.28 -43.10 -4.08
CA SER A 206 37.84 -44.09 -5.07
C SER A 206 36.82 -44.71 -6.08
N PRO A 207 37.23 -45.22 -7.27
CA PRO A 207 37.70 -44.52 -8.49
C PRO A 207 36.90 -44.83 -9.81
N ALA A 208 37.10 -44.00 -10.84
CA ALA A 208 36.44 -43.80 -12.18
C ALA A 208 36.39 -45.02 -13.17
N PRO A 209 35.73 -45.02 -14.39
CA PRO A 209 35.31 -43.93 -15.33
C PRO A 209 33.98 -44.20 -16.15
N PRO A 210 33.59 -43.48 -17.26
CA PRO A 210 34.12 -42.28 -17.91
C PRO A 210 33.13 -41.09 -18.06
N LYS A 211 33.72 -39.97 -18.48
CA LYS A 211 33.20 -38.61 -18.76
C LYS A 211 31.75 -38.48 -19.25
N GLU A 212 30.97 -37.68 -18.51
CA GLU A 212 29.90 -36.84 -19.05
C GLU A 212 30.08 -35.37 -18.57
N ASP A 213 29.57 -34.48 -19.40
CA ASP A 213 29.68 -33.02 -19.54
C ASP A 213 29.52 -32.20 -18.24
N PRO A 214 30.23 -31.07 -18.01
CA PRO A 214 30.06 -30.24 -16.81
C PRO A 214 28.83 -29.32 -16.91
N SER A 215 27.65 -29.91 -17.12
CA SER A 215 26.38 -29.18 -17.28
C SER A 215 25.47 -29.17 -16.04
N ASP A 216 25.82 -29.86 -14.95
CA ASP A 216 24.85 -30.17 -13.88
C ASP A 216 24.97 -29.41 -12.54
N GLU A 217 26.04 -28.66 -12.27
CA GLU A 217 26.14 -27.91 -10.98
C GLU A 217 25.31 -26.61 -10.95
N TYR A 218 24.80 -26.16 -12.09
CA TYR A 218 23.78 -25.11 -12.17
C TYR A 218 22.33 -25.65 -12.20
N ALA A 219 22.12 -26.96 -12.05
CA ALA A 219 20.80 -27.56 -12.10
C ALA A 219 20.03 -27.49 -10.76
N MET A 220 20.72 -27.44 -9.62
CA MET A 220 20.06 -27.52 -8.30
C MET A 220 19.34 -26.25 -7.84
N CYS A 221 19.53 -25.10 -8.49
CA CYS A 221 18.71 -23.90 -8.27
C CYS A 221 17.51 -23.77 -9.23
N ARG A 222 17.36 -24.69 -10.20
CA ARG A 222 16.30 -24.65 -11.24
C ARG A 222 15.08 -25.53 -10.97
N ALA A 223 15.03 -26.21 -9.82
CA ALA A 223 14.02 -27.24 -9.55
C ALA A 223 12.83 -26.80 -8.65
N HIS A 224 12.65 -25.50 -8.34
CA HIS A 224 11.53 -25.07 -7.48
C HIS A 224 10.46 -24.16 -8.07
N HIS A 225 10.55 -23.62 -9.29
CA HIS A 225 9.48 -22.74 -9.82
C HIS A 225 9.15 -23.01 -11.30
N ARG A 226 8.81 -24.26 -11.65
CA ARG A 226 8.18 -24.62 -12.94
C ARG A 226 6.67 -24.85 -12.86
N PHE A 227 6.04 -24.51 -11.74
CA PHE A 227 4.59 -24.46 -11.62
C PHE A 227 4.17 -23.03 -11.33
N ALA A 228 3.11 -22.57 -11.99
CA ALA A 228 2.44 -21.33 -11.64
C ALA A 228 2.10 -21.34 -10.14
N ARG A 229 2.83 -20.56 -9.35
CA ARG A 229 2.57 -20.42 -7.91
C ARG A 229 1.17 -19.82 -7.77
N LYS A 230 0.35 -20.40 -6.89
CA LYS A 230 -0.93 -19.79 -6.50
C LYS A 230 -0.63 -18.43 -5.87
N ASP A 231 -1.48 -17.44 -6.12
CA ASP A 231 -1.35 -16.11 -5.54
C ASP A 231 -1.26 -16.20 -3.99
N PRO A 232 -0.12 -15.82 -3.38
CA PRO A 232 0.05 -15.93 -1.93
C PRO A 232 -0.83 -14.94 -1.15
N CYS A 233 -1.42 -13.95 -1.82
CA CYS A 233 -2.25 -12.93 -1.18
C CYS A 233 -3.74 -13.30 -1.07
N SER A 234 -4.16 -14.45 -1.62
CA SER A 234 -5.57 -14.90 -1.62
C SER A 234 -5.70 -16.35 -1.17
N CYS A 235 -6.75 -16.63 -0.39
CA CYS A 235 -7.09 -18.00 -0.01
C CYS A 235 -7.96 -18.72 -1.05
N ALA A 236 -8.51 -17.99 -2.01
CA ALA A 236 -9.49 -18.49 -2.97
C ALA A 236 -9.00 -19.73 -3.72
N ASN A 237 -9.88 -20.72 -3.94
CA ASN A 237 -9.58 -21.94 -4.70
C ASN A 237 -9.98 -21.80 -6.17
N GLY A 238 -9.45 -20.76 -6.83
CA GLY A 238 -9.74 -20.41 -8.23
C GLY A 238 -9.44 -21.51 -9.26
N ASP A 239 -8.60 -22.49 -8.91
CA ASP A 239 -8.26 -23.65 -9.73
C ASP A 239 -9.25 -24.82 -9.61
N GLU A 240 -10.14 -24.78 -8.60
CA GLU A 240 -11.23 -25.73 -8.39
C GLU A 240 -12.58 -25.13 -8.74
N VAL A 241 -12.80 -23.85 -8.44
CA VAL A 241 -14.04 -23.11 -8.70
C VAL A 241 -13.70 -21.74 -9.25
N GLN A 242 -14.33 -21.35 -10.35
CA GLN A 242 -14.08 -20.04 -10.97
C GLN A 242 -15.36 -19.21 -11.00
N VAL A 243 -15.28 -17.99 -10.47
CA VAL A 243 -16.38 -17.02 -10.52
C VAL A 243 -16.32 -16.26 -11.85
N SER A 244 -17.43 -16.21 -12.57
CA SER A 244 -17.54 -15.57 -13.89
C SER A 244 -18.33 -14.26 -13.86
N HIS A 245 -19.21 -14.11 -12.88
CA HIS A 245 -20.08 -12.93 -12.74
C HIS A 245 -20.41 -12.63 -11.28
N TYR A 246 -20.50 -11.34 -10.95
CA TYR A 246 -21.03 -10.83 -9.68
C TYR A 246 -22.24 -9.94 -9.94
N ALA A 247 -23.37 -10.20 -9.30
CA ALA A 247 -24.51 -9.29 -9.26
C ALA A 247 -24.60 -8.64 -7.87
N LEU A 248 -24.38 -7.34 -7.80
CA LEU A 248 -24.28 -6.57 -6.55
C LEU A 248 -25.58 -5.83 -6.28
N ARG A 249 -26.07 -5.91 -5.04
CA ARG A 249 -27.22 -5.11 -4.58
C ARG A 249 -26.86 -4.46 -3.27
N TRP A 250 -26.67 -3.15 -3.29
CA TRP A 250 -26.19 -2.40 -2.13
C TRP A 250 -27.08 -1.22 -1.79
N HIS A 251 -27.19 -0.99 -0.49
CA HIS A 251 -27.70 0.24 0.10
C HIS A 251 -26.55 0.96 0.81
N VAL A 252 -26.35 2.24 0.46
CA VAL A 252 -25.27 3.08 0.98
C VAL A 252 -25.77 3.87 2.19
N HIS A 253 -25.39 3.44 3.40
CA HIS A 253 -25.82 4.08 4.64
C HIS A 253 -24.74 5.00 5.23
N PHE A 254 -24.76 6.28 4.87
CA PHE A 254 -23.83 7.29 5.41
C PHE A 254 -23.80 7.40 6.95
N PRO A 255 -24.94 7.39 7.68
CA PRO A 255 -24.90 7.48 9.14
C PRO A 255 -24.21 6.30 9.82
N LEU A 256 -24.35 5.10 9.23
CA LEU A 256 -23.73 3.87 9.74
C LEU A 256 -22.33 3.64 9.15
N LYS A 257 -21.98 4.32 8.05
CA LYS A 257 -20.78 4.09 7.25
C LYS A 257 -20.68 2.66 6.73
N MET A 258 -21.79 2.12 6.22
CA MET A 258 -21.86 0.74 5.78
C MET A 258 -22.49 0.63 4.39
N LEU A 259 -21.98 -0.29 3.59
CA LEU A 259 -22.72 -0.88 2.49
C LEU A 259 -23.48 -2.08 3.06
N ILE A 260 -24.79 -2.14 2.84
CA ILE A 260 -25.66 -3.22 3.31
C ILE A 260 -26.37 -3.83 2.12
N GLY A 261 -26.34 -5.16 1.98
CA GLY A 261 -27.07 -5.82 0.92
C GLY A 261 -26.52 -7.21 0.61
N SER A 262 -26.42 -7.55 -0.67
CA SER A 262 -26.01 -8.88 -1.09
C SER A 262 -25.14 -8.88 -2.34
N VAL A 263 -24.41 -9.98 -2.50
CA VAL A 263 -23.71 -10.34 -3.74
C VAL A 263 -24.19 -11.71 -4.18
N THR A 264 -24.47 -11.85 -5.48
CA THR A 264 -24.72 -13.14 -6.13
C THR A 264 -23.53 -13.47 -7.03
N LEU A 265 -22.90 -14.61 -6.79
CA LEU A 265 -21.77 -15.11 -7.57
C LEU A 265 -22.28 -16.19 -8.52
N THR A 266 -22.04 -16.01 -9.82
CA THR A 266 -22.18 -17.08 -10.81
C THR A 266 -20.83 -17.74 -11.01
N ALA A 267 -20.71 -19.00 -10.59
CA ALA A 267 -19.45 -19.73 -10.61
C ALA A 267 -19.58 -21.10 -11.29
N LYS A 268 -18.44 -21.67 -11.69
CA LYS A 268 -18.36 -23.01 -12.26
C LYS A 268 -17.35 -23.85 -11.49
N VAL A 269 -17.74 -25.08 -11.16
CA VAL A 269 -16.85 -26.08 -10.57
C VAL A 269 -15.97 -26.65 -11.68
N LEU A 270 -14.67 -26.36 -11.62
CA LEU A 270 -13.65 -26.84 -12.56
C LEU A 270 -13.08 -28.19 -12.16
N LYS A 271 -13.07 -28.50 -10.86
CA LYS A 271 -12.66 -29.79 -10.30
C LYS A 271 -13.61 -30.16 -9.18
N THR A 272 -13.96 -31.45 -9.08
CA THR A 272 -14.88 -31.92 -8.03
C THR A 272 -14.39 -31.48 -6.64
N THR A 273 -15.21 -30.72 -5.93
CA THR A 273 -14.83 -30.11 -4.64
C THR A 273 -16.03 -29.96 -3.73
N GLN A 274 -15.79 -29.99 -2.43
CA GLN A 274 -16.83 -29.86 -1.41
C GLN A 274 -17.04 -28.41 -0.96
N HIS A 275 -16.19 -27.47 -1.39
CA HIS A 275 -16.16 -26.15 -0.81
C HIS A 275 -15.78 -25.06 -1.81
N VAL A 276 -16.24 -23.83 -1.53
CA VAL A 276 -15.74 -22.60 -2.15
C VAL A 276 -15.02 -21.78 -1.09
N TRP A 277 -13.82 -21.29 -1.43
CA TRP A 277 -13.05 -20.39 -0.59
C TRP A 277 -13.13 -18.97 -1.15
N LEU A 278 -13.53 -18.03 -0.31
CA LEU A 278 -13.58 -16.60 -0.60
C LEU A 278 -12.73 -15.83 0.42
N ASP A 279 -12.16 -14.73 -0.02
CA ASP A 279 -11.50 -13.75 0.84
C ASP A 279 -12.55 -12.80 1.42
N VAL A 280 -12.47 -12.53 2.72
CA VAL A 280 -13.32 -11.54 3.42
C VAL A 280 -12.49 -10.76 4.44
N ARG A 281 -12.73 -9.46 4.59
CA ARG A 281 -12.11 -8.62 5.63
C ARG A 281 -13.16 -7.71 6.23
N ASP A 282 -13.35 -7.80 7.55
CA ASP A 282 -14.27 -6.92 8.29
C ASP A 282 -15.70 -6.86 7.69
N LEU A 283 -16.20 -8.02 7.26
CA LEU A 283 -17.57 -8.20 6.76
C LEU A 283 -18.43 -8.94 7.77
N SER A 284 -19.67 -8.48 7.95
CA SER A 284 -20.69 -9.18 8.73
C SER A 284 -21.56 -10.01 7.77
N ILE A 285 -21.32 -11.32 7.71
CA ILE A 285 -22.07 -12.25 6.87
C ILE A 285 -23.34 -12.71 7.60
N ARG A 286 -24.51 -12.50 6.99
CA ARG A 286 -25.83 -12.83 7.56
C ARG A 286 -26.33 -14.19 7.10
N SER A 287 -26.25 -14.47 5.80
CA SER A 287 -26.72 -15.72 5.19
C SER A 287 -25.92 -16.06 3.94
N VAL A 288 -25.85 -17.35 3.65
CA VAL A 288 -25.29 -17.89 2.40
C VAL A 288 -26.28 -18.92 1.86
N THR A 289 -26.63 -18.79 0.59
CA THR A 289 -27.35 -19.84 -0.15
C THR A 289 -26.53 -20.28 -1.36
N VAL A 290 -26.60 -21.57 -1.68
CA VAL A 290 -25.98 -22.17 -2.87
C VAL A 290 -27.09 -22.87 -3.64
N CYS A 291 -27.32 -22.43 -4.88
CA CYS A 291 -28.35 -22.96 -5.77
C CYS A 291 -29.74 -23.01 -5.09
N GLY A 292 -30.11 -21.93 -4.40
CA GLY A 292 -31.38 -21.79 -3.68
C GLY A 292 -31.50 -22.55 -2.35
N LYS A 293 -30.45 -23.27 -1.92
CA LYS A 293 -30.42 -23.98 -0.63
C LYS A 293 -29.55 -23.24 0.38
N ASN A 294 -29.98 -23.15 1.63
CA ASN A 294 -29.11 -22.66 2.71
C ASN A 294 -27.83 -23.50 2.76
N ALA A 295 -26.69 -22.82 2.84
CA ALA A 295 -25.39 -23.45 2.90
C ALA A 295 -24.68 -23.06 4.20
N ASP A 296 -24.06 -24.05 4.84
CA ASP A 296 -23.17 -23.79 5.97
C ASP A 296 -21.92 -23.06 5.48
N PHE A 297 -21.39 -22.17 6.32
CA PHE A 297 -20.12 -21.51 6.07
C PHE A 297 -19.32 -21.34 7.37
N ARG A 298 -18.00 -21.19 7.23
CA ARG A 298 -17.09 -20.88 8.33
C ARG A 298 -16.14 -19.76 7.92
N ILE A 299 -15.89 -18.84 8.84
CA ILE A 299 -14.91 -17.76 8.66
C ILE A 299 -13.81 -17.98 9.68
N ALA A 300 -12.57 -18.05 9.21
CA ALA A 300 -11.39 -18.18 10.07
C ALA A 300 -10.38 -17.10 9.70
N PRO A 301 -9.76 -16.39 10.67
CA PRO A 301 -8.74 -15.40 10.37
C PRO A 301 -7.54 -16.05 9.65
N ASN A 302 -6.89 -15.27 8.80
CA ASN A 302 -5.55 -15.63 8.32
C ASN A 302 -4.53 -15.49 9.46
N VAL A 303 -3.40 -16.19 9.32
CA VAL A 303 -2.27 -16.08 10.26
C VAL A 303 -1.79 -14.62 10.31
N TYR A 304 -1.74 -13.97 9.15
CA TYR A 304 -1.44 -12.57 8.98
C TYR A 304 -2.74 -11.79 8.75
N THR A 305 -3.04 -10.84 9.62
CA THR A 305 -4.34 -10.16 9.67
C THR A 305 -4.61 -9.25 8.47
N PHE A 306 -3.57 -8.73 7.81
CA PHE A 306 -3.72 -7.88 6.62
C PHE A 306 -4.36 -8.64 5.43
N PHE A 307 -4.21 -9.96 5.36
CA PHE A 307 -4.94 -10.79 4.39
C PHE A 307 -6.44 -10.98 4.73
N GLY A 308 -6.90 -10.48 5.88
CA GLY A 308 -8.27 -10.66 6.36
C GLY A 308 -8.53 -12.08 6.88
N SER A 309 -9.69 -12.62 6.52
CA SER A 309 -10.17 -13.94 6.91
C SER A 309 -10.52 -14.79 5.69
N ARG A 310 -10.45 -16.11 5.88
CA ARG A 310 -10.82 -17.11 4.88
C ARG A 310 -12.24 -17.55 5.15
N MET A 311 -13.12 -17.34 4.17
CA MET A 311 -14.50 -17.80 4.21
C MET A 311 -14.62 -19.10 3.43
N LYS A 312 -15.03 -20.17 4.12
CA LYS A 312 -15.29 -21.49 3.56
C LYS A 312 -16.78 -21.71 3.45
N ILE A 313 -17.31 -21.84 2.24
CA ILE A 313 -18.71 -22.21 1.98
C ILE A 313 -18.77 -23.70 1.67
N TYR A 314 -19.66 -24.43 2.34
CA TYR A 314 -19.86 -25.86 2.10
C TYR A 314 -20.88 -26.07 0.99
N LEU A 315 -20.46 -26.74 -0.10
CA LEU A 315 -21.32 -27.02 -1.24
C LEU A 315 -22.26 -28.19 -0.93
N PRO A 316 -23.57 -28.07 -1.24
CA PRO A 316 -24.49 -29.21 -1.24
C PRO A 316 -23.95 -30.35 -2.10
N VAL A 317 -24.19 -31.61 -1.74
CA VAL A 317 -23.62 -32.79 -2.44
C VAL A 317 -23.91 -32.80 -3.94
N ASP A 318 -25.09 -32.32 -4.35
CA ASP A 318 -25.50 -32.21 -5.75
C ASP A 318 -24.83 -31.05 -6.50
N CYS A 319 -24.10 -30.18 -5.80
CA CYS A 319 -23.39 -29.03 -6.35
C CYS A 319 -21.85 -29.25 -6.46
N GLN A 320 -21.33 -30.42 -6.09
CA GLN A 320 -19.88 -30.63 -5.92
C GLN A 320 -19.13 -31.11 -7.18
N ARG A 321 -19.85 -31.52 -8.21
CA ARG A 321 -19.27 -32.22 -9.37
C ARG A 321 -18.61 -31.24 -10.33
N GLU A 322 -17.53 -31.68 -10.96
CA GLU A 322 -16.93 -30.97 -12.09
C GLU A 322 -17.97 -30.65 -13.19
N GLY A 323 -17.88 -29.44 -13.73
CA GLY A 323 -18.80 -28.91 -14.73
C GLY A 323 -20.06 -28.27 -14.16
N GLN A 324 -20.35 -28.42 -12.87
CA GLN A 324 -21.53 -27.86 -12.23
C GLN A 324 -21.48 -26.33 -12.19
N GLU A 325 -22.60 -25.70 -12.54
CA GLU A 325 -22.82 -24.27 -12.34
C GLU A 325 -23.38 -24.01 -10.95
N LEU A 326 -22.90 -22.93 -10.34
CA LEU A 326 -23.23 -22.49 -9.00
C LEU A 326 -23.78 -21.08 -9.05
N GLU A 327 -24.89 -20.87 -8.35
CA GLU A 327 -25.36 -19.55 -7.94
C GLU A 327 -25.20 -19.45 -6.42
N ILE A 328 -24.34 -18.54 -5.96
CA ILE A 328 -24.07 -18.35 -4.53
C ILE A 328 -24.54 -16.96 -4.14
N VAL A 329 -25.56 -16.85 -3.29
CA VAL A 329 -26.06 -15.57 -2.78
C VAL A 329 -25.58 -15.39 -1.35
N ILE A 330 -24.94 -14.25 -1.08
CA ILE A 330 -24.42 -13.90 0.23
C ILE A 330 -25.00 -12.56 0.66
N ASP A 331 -25.75 -12.56 1.76
CA ASP A 331 -26.23 -11.34 2.41
C ASP A 331 -25.23 -10.89 3.46
N TYR A 332 -24.84 -9.62 3.41
CA TYR A 332 -23.79 -9.11 4.29
C TYR A 332 -23.87 -7.59 4.49
N SER A 333 -22.98 -7.09 5.33
CA SER A 333 -22.67 -5.66 5.40
C SER A 333 -21.20 -5.41 5.69
N THR A 334 -20.66 -4.30 5.17
CA THR A 334 -19.29 -3.87 5.45
C THR A 334 -19.15 -3.35 6.88
N SER A 335 -17.93 -3.33 7.41
CA SER A 335 -17.60 -2.56 8.62
C SER A 335 -17.54 -1.05 8.32
N PRO A 336 -17.85 -0.17 9.30
CA PRO A 336 -17.51 1.25 9.26
C PRO A 336 -16.01 1.53 9.02
N ASP A 337 -15.17 0.57 9.40
CA ASP A 337 -13.71 0.61 9.28
C ASP A 337 -13.20 -0.26 8.10
N ALA A 338 -14.07 -0.57 7.13
CA ALA A 338 -13.70 -1.33 5.95
C ALA A 338 -12.52 -0.67 5.22
N SER A 339 -11.40 -1.39 5.11
CA SER A 339 -10.14 -0.88 4.55
C SER A 339 -10.26 -0.31 3.14
N ALA A 340 -11.24 -0.77 2.36
CA ALA A 340 -11.46 -0.31 1.00
C ALA A 340 -12.30 0.96 0.89
N LEU A 341 -13.04 1.36 1.94
CA LEU A 341 -14.08 2.39 1.86
C LEU A 341 -13.69 3.60 2.69
N GLN A 342 -13.68 4.76 2.05
CA GLN A 342 -13.50 6.02 2.75
C GLN A 342 -14.80 6.80 2.83
N TRP A 343 -15.28 6.96 4.07
CA TRP A 343 -16.46 7.74 4.40
C TRP A 343 -16.07 9.13 4.87
N MET A 344 -16.44 10.15 4.09
CA MET A 344 -16.13 11.55 4.37
C MET A 344 -17.36 12.27 4.92
N LYS A 345 -17.13 13.08 5.96
CA LYS A 345 -18.11 14.05 6.42
C LYS A 345 -18.20 15.20 5.41
N LYS A 346 -19.31 15.93 5.43
CA LYS A 346 -19.48 17.11 4.56
C LYS A 346 -18.36 18.13 4.76
N GLU A 347 -17.83 18.32 5.97
CA GLU A 347 -16.76 19.30 6.22
C GLU A 347 -15.44 18.98 5.49
N GLN A 348 -15.26 17.71 5.09
CA GLN A 348 -14.08 17.23 4.38
C GLN A 348 -14.25 17.29 2.85
N THR A 349 -15.46 17.58 2.35
CA THR A 349 -15.72 17.73 0.91
C THR A 349 -15.45 19.16 0.43
N GLN A 350 -15.22 19.33 -0.87
CA GLN A 350 -14.88 20.61 -1.46
C GLN A 350 -16.02 21.63 -1.29
N ASP A 351 -17.25 21.22 -1.56
CA ASP A 351 -18.44 22.09 -1.49
C ASP A 351 -18.96 22.27 -0.06
N LYS A 352 -18.53 21.42 0.88
CA LYS A 352 -19.01 21.37 2.26
C LYS A 352 -20.53 21.14 2.43
N LYS A 353 -21.19 20.61 1.39
CA LYS A 353 -22.67 20.48 1.32
C LYS A 353 -23.20 19.11 1.74
N ALA A 354 -22.52 18.04 1.39
CA ALA A 354 -22.97 16.67 1.57
C ALA A 354 -21.81 15.74 1.93
N PRO A 355 -22.07 14.60 2.62
CA PRO A 355 -21.04 13.58 2.81
C PRO A 355 -20.66 12.92 1.48
N TYR A 356 -19.53 12.21 1.48
CA TYR A 356 -18.97 11.58 0.29
C TYR A 356 -18.42 10.20 0.63
N LEU A 357 -18.55 9.25 -0.29
CA LEU A 357 -17.97 7.92 -0.22
C LEU A 357 -17.17 7.66 -1.48
N PHE A 358 -15.98 7.09 -1.34
CA PHE A 358 -15.32 6.42 -2.44
C PHE A 358 -14.60 5.15 -1.96
N SER A 359 -14.31 4.26 -2.90
CA SER A 359 -13.52 3.05 -2.64
C SER A 359 -12.10 3.13 -3.17
N GLN A 360 -11.20 2.32 -2.63
CA GLN A 360 -9.90 1.97 -3.20
C GLN A 360 -9.65 0.48 -2.96
N CYS A 361 -9.65 -0.33 -4.02
CA CYS A 361 -9.60 -1.79 -3.90
C CYS A 361 -8.21 -2.38 -4.13
N GLN A 362 -7.36 -1.74 -4.93
CA GLN A 362 -5.98 -2.18 -5.15
C GLN A 362 -5.16 -1.98 -3.85
N ALA A 363 -4.41 -2.98 -3.37
CA ALA A 363 -4.20 -4.31 -3.98
C ALA A 363 -5.27 -5.36 -3.59
N ILE A 364 -5.55 -5.53 -2.30
CA ILE A 364 -6.33 -6.66 -1.77
C ILE A 364 -7.47 -6.21 -0.85
N HIS A 365 -8.12 -5.11 -1.20
CA HIS A 365 -9.18 -4.54 -0.37
C HIS A 365 -10.59 -4.82 -0.89
N ALA A 366 -10.77 -5.37 -2.09
CA ALA A 366 -12.12 -5.74 -2.57
C ALA A 366 -12.80 -6.74 -1.62
N ARG A 367 -12.03 -7.62 -0.95
CA ARG A 367 -12.50 -8.50 0.14
C ARG A 367 -13.08 -7.76 1.35
N SER A 368 -12.81 -6.46 1.48
CA SER A 368 -13.37 -5.57 2.50
C SER A 368 -14.66 -4.87 2.06
N ILE A 369 -15.05 -5.01 0.79
CA ILE A 369 -16.32 -4.52 0.22
C ILE A 369 -17.30 -5.68 -0.02
N MET A 370 -16.82 -6.82 -0.51
CA MET A 370 -17.64 -7.98 -0.82
C MET A 370 -16.88 -9.29 -0.61
N PRO A 371 -17.55 -10.39 -0.22
CA PRO A 371 -16.95 -11.71 -0.28
C PRO A 371 -16.64 -12.08 -1.73
N CYS A 372 -15.37 -12.28 -2.06
CA CYS A 372 -14.95 -12.55 -3.44
C CYS A 372 -13.67 -13.39 -3.49
N MET A 373 -13.34 -13.87 -4.69
CA MET A 373 -12.00 -14.42 -4.96
C MET A 373 -11.05 -13.25 -5.21
N ASP A 374 -10.44 -12.71 -4.15
CA ASP A 374 -9.76 -11.43 -4.20
C ASP A 374 -8.30 -11.57 -4.63
N THR A 375 -8.14 -11.95 -5.89
CA THR A 375 -6.88 -12.18 -6.59
C THR A 375 -7.00 -11.64 -8.02
N PRO A 376 -5.96 -11.00 -8.57
CA PRO A 376 -6.02 -10.51 -9.95
C PRO A 376 -6.05 -11.66 -10.98
N SER A 377 -5.75 -12.90 -10.57
CA SER A 377 -5.84 -14.10 -11.42
C SER A 377 -7.26 -14.43 -11.87
N ILE A 378 -8.29 -14.00 -11.15
CA ILE A 378 -9.69 -14.26 -11.46
C ILE A 378 -10.33 -12.98 -11.97
N LYS A 379 -10.84 -13.03 -13.21
CA LYS A 379 -11.62 -11.94 -13.81
C LYS A 379 -13.09 -12.33 -13.90
N SER A 380 -13.97 -11.39 -13.57
CA SER A 380 -15.42 -11.59 -13.64
C SER A 380 -16.10 -10.34 -14.19
N THR A 381 -17.22 -10.54 -14.88
CA THR A 381 -18.13 -9.43 -15.21
C THR A 381 -18.93 -9.06 -13.97
N TYR A 382 -19.57 -7.87 -13.96
CA TYR A 382 -20.50 -7.56 -12.89
C TYR A 382 -21.68 -6.68 -13.33
N ASP A 383 -22.80 -6.83 -12.64
CA ASP A 383 -23.86 -5.83 -12.60
C ASP A 383 -24.05 -5.32 -11.17
N ALA A 384 -24.58 -4.11 -11.04
CA ALA A 384 -24.81 -3.52 -9.74
C ALA A 384 -26.11 -2.70 -9.69
N GLN A 385 -26.80 -2.83 -8.57
CA GLN A 385 -27.92 -1.99 -8.17
C GLN A 385 -27.53 -1.31 -6.87
N VAL A 386 -27.37 0.01 -6.90
CA VAL A 386 -26.89 0.78 -5.74
C VAL A 386 -27.90 1.84 -5.37
N THR A 387 -28.50 1.69 -4.19
CA THR A 387 -29.41 2.66 -3.60
C THR A 387 -28.65 3.64 -2.72
N VAL A 388 -28.84 4.94 -2.97
CA VAL A 388 -28.20 6.06 -2.27
C VAL A 388 -29.25 7.10 -1.87
N PRO A 389 -28.97 8.00 -0.90
CA PRO A 389 -29.89 9.08 -0.56
C PRO A 389 -30.22 9.97 -1.77
N ALA A 390 -31.46 10.43 -1.89
CA ALA A 390 -31.90 11.32 -2.96
C ALA A 390 -31.03 12.58 -3.07
N GLY A 391 -30.79 13.03 -4.29
CA GLY A 391 -29.88 14.15 -4.59
C GLY A 391 -28.39 13.77 -4.63
N SER A 392 -28.03 12.55 -4.25
CA SER A 392 -26.68 12.01 -4.47
C SER A 392 -26.57 11.37 -5.86
N THR A 393 -25.36 11.42 -6.43
CA THR A 393 -24.97 10.65 -7.61
C THR A 393 -24.16 9.45 -7.16
N CYS A 394 -24.44 8.27 -7.73
CA CYS A 394 -23.58 7.10 -7.62
C CYS A 394 -22.85 6.89 -8.95
N LEU A 395 -21.55 6.60 -8.87
CA LEU A 395 -20.73 6.18 -10.00
C LEU A 395 -20.01 4.88 -9.63
N MET A 396 -19.72 4.03 -10.61
CA MET A 396 -18.96 2.79 -10.42
C MET A 396 -18.02 2.57 -11.61
N SER A 397 -17.09 1.62 -11.48
CA SER A 397 -16.21 1.12 -12.55
C SER A 397 -16.96 0.32 -13.64
N ALA A 398 -18.05 0.88 -14.16
CA ALA A 398 -19.01 0.25 -15.06
C ALA A 398 -19.80 1.28 -15.87
N ILE A 399 -20.51 0.81 -16.90
CA ILE A 399 -21.46 1.63 -17.68
C ILE A 399 -22.75 1.83 -16.87
N ASN A 400 -23.19 3.08 -16.75
CA ASN A 400 -24.46 3.45 -16.12
C ASN A 400 -25.63 3.18 -17.07
N GLU A 401 -26.60 2.36 -16.64
CA GLU A 401 -27.81 1.98 -17.39
C GLU A 401 -29.06 2.78 -16.94
N GLY A 402 -28.86 3.86 -16.20
CA GLY A 402 -29.88 4.78 -15.70
C GLY A 402 -30.11 4.69 -14.19
N SER A 403 -31.12 5.41 -13.72
CA SER A 403 -31.51 5.43 -12.31
C SER A 403 -33.02 5.51 -12.14
N LYS A 404 -33.50 5.10 -10.95
CA LYS A 404 -34.90 5.23 -10.52
C LYS A 404 -34.91 5.81 -9.12
N GLY A 405 -35.70 6.86 -8.90
CA GLY A 405 -35.74 7.57 -7.61
C GLY A 405 -37.12 7.62 -6.98
N THR A 406 -37.12 7.85 -5.67
CA THR A 406 -38.23 8.35 -4.86
C THR A 406 -37.83 9.71 -4.28
N ASP A 407 -38.69 10.32 -3.46
CA ASP A 407 -38.35 11.55 -2.75
C ASP A 407 -37.22 11.37 -1.71
N GLU A 408 -36.94 10.13 -1.30
CA GLU A 408 -35.97 9.81 -0.23
C GLU A 408 -34.68 9.19 -0.77
N GLU A 409 -34.75 8.36 -1.81
CA GLU A 409 -33.62 7.56 -2.30
C GLU A 409 -33.58 7.48 -3.81
N THR A 410 -32.40 7.20 -4.37
CA THR A 410 -32.20 6.94 -5.80
C THR A 410 -31.39 5.66 -5.98
N THR A 411 -31.89 4.75 -6.81
CA THR A 411 -31.21 3.51 -7.18
C THR A 411 -30.61 3.66 -8.56
N PHE A 412 -29.30 3.44 -8.66
CA PHE A 412 -28.54 3.44 -9.92
C PHE A 412 -28.28 2.02 -10.39
N PHE A 413 -28.29 1.81 -11.70
CA PHE A 413 -28.07 0.51 -12.34
C PHE A 413 -26.79 0.56 -13.17
N PHE A 414 -25.92 -0.43 -13.01
CA PHE A 414 -24.64 -0.48 -13.70
C PHE A 414 -24.37 -1.85 -14.32
N LYS A 415 -23.60 -1.83 -15.40
CA LYS A 415 -23.14 -3.03 -16.10
C LYS A 415 -21.67 -2.90 -16.51
N GLN A 416 -20.85 -3.84 -16.07
CA GLN A 416 -19.48 -4.05 -16.53
C GLN A 416 -19.43 -5.33 -17.37
N PRO A 417 -19.55 -5.21 -18.70
CA PRO A 417 -19.62 -6.36 -19.59
C PRO A 417 -18.26 -7.00 -19.88
N VAL A 418 -17.16 -6.30 -19.62
CA VAL A 418 -15.80 -6.84 -19.78
C VAL A 418 -15.37 -7.41 -18.43
N ALA A 419 -14.87 -8.66 -18.42
CA ALA A 419 -14.43 -9.29 -17.18
C ALA A 419 -13.21 -8.57 -16.58
N ILE A 420 -13.28 -8.22 -15.30
CA ILE A 420 -12.24 -7.49 -14.57
C ILE A 420 -11.83 -8.25 -13.30
N PRO A 421 -10.57 -8.12 -12.84
CA PRO A 421 -10.16 -8.55 -11.51
C PRO A 421 -10.86 -7.73 -10.41
N SER A 422 -11.01 -8.33 -9.21
CA SER A 422 -11.72 -7.74 -8.07
C SER A 422 -11.18 -6.37 -7.64
N TYR A 423 -9.86 -6.15 -7.77
CA TYR A 423 -9.21 -4.91 -7.35
C TYR A 423 -9.65 -3.67 -8.16
N LEU A 424 -10.29 -3.87 -9.32
CA LEU A 424 -10.80 -2.80 -10.19
C LEU A 424 -12.27 -2.45 -9.93
N LEU A 425 -12.91 -3.11 -8.95
CA LEU A 425 -14.24 -2.72 -8.49
C LEU A 425 -14.16 -1.37 -7.79
N ALA A 426 -14.94 -0.40 -8.26
CA ALA A 426 -14.99 0.91 -7.65
C ALA A 426 -16.40 1.45 -7.48
N ILE A 427 -16.58 2.28 -6.46
CA ILE A 427 -17.80 3.03 -6.17
C ILE A 427 -17.44 4.45 -5.70
N VAL A 428 -18.23 5.42 -6.14
CA VAL A 428 -18.26 6.80 -5.64
C VAL A 428 -19.70 7.20 -5.37
N VAL A 429 -19.95 7.81 -4.21
CA VAL A 429 -21.26 8.41 -3.89
C VAL A 429 -21.06 9.80 -3.31
N GLY A 430 -21.70 10.80 -3.91
CA GLY A 430 -21.64 12.18 -3.46
C GLY A 430 -22.48 13.11 -4.33
N VAL A 431 -22.45 14.41 -4.05
CA VAL A 431 -23.07 15.41 -4.93
C VAL A 431 -22.08 15.74 -6.04
N LEU A 432 -22.33 15.20 -7.24
CA LEU A 432 -21.44 15.29 -8.39
C LEU A 432 -22.15 15.92 -9.59
N ALA A 433 -21.40 16.69 -10.36
CA ALA A 433 -21.80 17.22 -11.66
C ALA A 433 -20.95 16.59 -12.76
N LYS A 434 -21.53 16.47 -13.96
CA LYS A 434 -20.89 15.92 -15.17
C LYS A 434 -20.61 17.02 -16.18
N ARG A 435 -19.48 16.92 -16.89
CA ARG A 435 -19.25 17.59 -18.17
C ARG A 435 -18.72 16.59 -19.18
N ASP A 436 -19.35 16.52 -20.35
CA ASP A 436 -18.88 15.71 -21.46
C ASP A 436 -17.71 16.41 -22.15
N ILE A 437 -16.62 15.67 -22.38
CA ILE A 437 -15.43 16.10 -23.14
C ILE A 437 -15.58 15.65 -24.60
N SER A 438 -16.09 14.43 -24.81
CA SER A 438 -16.42 13.84 -26.11
C SER A 438 -17.63 12.91 -25.97
N ASP A 439 -18.05 12.25 -27.06
CA ASP A 439 -19.15 11.27 -27.01
C ASP A 439 -18.86 10.10 -26.06
N ARG A 440 -17.58 9.79 -25.81
CA ARG A 440 -17.13 8.65 -25.00
C ARG A 440 -16.30 9.04 -23.77
N CYS A 441 -16.02 10.32 -23.56
CA CYS A 441 -15.28 10.82 -22.41
C CYS A 441 -16.05 11.90 -21.65
N ALA A 442 -16.08 11.81 -20.33
CA ALA A 442 -16.62 12.85 -19.47
C ALA A 442 -15.79 13.00 -18.19
N VAL A 443 -15.92 14.16 -17.56
CA VAL A 443 -15.39 14.39 -16.21
C VAL A 443 -16.53 14.63 -15.23
N TRP A 444 -16.37 14.04 -14.05
CA TRP A 444 -17.24 14.19 -12.89
C TRP A 444 -16.47 14.87 -11.77
N ALA A 445 -17.10 15.79 -11.06
CA ALA A 445 -16.53 16.43 -9.88
C ALA A 445 -17.62 17.03 -9.00
N GLU A 446 -17.27 17.50 -7.81
CA GLU A 446 -18.18 18.37 -7.05
C GLU A 446 -18.55 19.63 -7.88
N PRO A 447 -19.77 20.18 -7.74
CA PRO A 447 -20.26 21.25 -8.62
C PRO A 447 -19.35 22.48 -8.73
N SER A 448 -18.64 22.86 -7.66
CA SER A 448 -17.70 24.00 -7.70
C SER A 448 -16.42 23.74 -8.51
N MET A 449 -16.11 22.47 -8.80
CA MET A 449 -14.86 22.06 -9.46
C MET A 449 -15.05 21.56 -10.88
N VAL A 450 -16.27 21.19 -11.29
CA VAL A 450 -16.50 20.51 -12.56
C VAL A 450 -16.04 21.30 -13.78
N GLU A 451 -16.19 22.63 -13.78
CA GLU A 451 -15.72 23.47 -14.89
C GLU A 451 -14.19 23.54 -14.97
N LYS A 452 -13.51 23.58 -13.81
CA LYS A 452 -12.05 23.57 -13.77
C LYS A 452 -11.51 22.22 -14.24
N ALA A 453 -12.09 21.14 -13.74
CA ALA A 453 -11.73 19.78 -14.15
C ALA A 453 -11.98 19.55 -15.65
N HIS A 454 -13.10 20.05 -16.17
CA HIS A 454 -13.41 19.97 -17.59
C HIS A 454 -12.41 20.73 -18.44
N TRP A 455 -12.07 21.97 -18.06
CA TRP A 455 -11.06 22.74 -18.76
C TRP A 455 -9.68 22.07 -18.73
N GLU A 456 -9.29 21.51 -17.58
CA GLU A 456 -7.99 20.87 -17.38
C GLU A 456 -7.84 19.61 -18.24
N PHE A 457 -8.88 18.77 -18.28
CA PHE A 457 -8.81 17.44 -18.87
C PHE A 457 -9.43 17.34 -20.26
N ASN A 458 -9.66 18.48 -20.92
CA ASN A 458 -10.31 18.54 -22.22
C ASN A 458 -9.57 17.76 -23.34
N GLU A 459 -8.27 17.46 -23.16
CA GLU A 459 -7.44 16.71 -24.12
C GLU A 459 -7.57 15.19 -23.97
N THR A 460 -8.41 14.69 -23.05
CA THR A 460 -8.54 13.26 -22.76
C THR A 460 -8.87 12.41 -23.99
N GLU A 461 -9.72 12.89 -24.90
CA GLU A 461 -10.04 12.17 -26.14
C GLU A 461 -8.82 12.04 -27.07
N ASP A 462 -8.00 13.08 -27.18
CA ASP A 462 -6.77 13.05 -28.00
C ASP A 462 -5.74 12.10 -27.41
N ILE A 463 -5.61 12.07 -26.08
CA ILE A 463 -4.76 11.12 -25.34
C ILE A 463 -5.26 9.68 -25.59
N LEU A 464 -6.58 9.44 -25.48
CA LEU A 464 -7.19 8.13 -25.70
C LEU A 464 -7.00 7.65 -27.16
N ALA A 465 -7.28 8.51 -28.14
CA ALA A 465 -7.09 8.20 -29.55
C ALA A 465 -5.61 7.93 -29.89
N THR A 466 -4.68 8.59 -29.21
CA THR A 466 -3.25 8.33 -29.34
C THR A 466 -2.87 6.98 -28.73
N ALA A 467 -3.41 6.65 -27.55
CA ALA A 467 -3.24 5.34 -26.93
C ALA A 467 -3.78 4.22 -27.83
N GLU A 468 -4.94 4.40 -28.48
CA GLU A 468 -5.51 3.41 -29.40
C GLU A 468 -4.58 3.11 -30.59
N LYS A 469 -3.86 4.11 -31.10
CA LYS A 469 -2.87 3.92 -32.17
C LYS A 469 -1.67 3.10 -31.70
N ILE A 470 -1.29 3.19 -30.43
CA ILE A 470 -0.14 2.48 -29.85
C ILE A 470 -0.53 1.06 -29.42
N ALA A 471 -1.61 0.92 -28.66
CA ALA A 471 -1.97 -0.29 -27.93
C ALA A 471 -3.09 -1.12 -28.57
N GLY A 472 -3.83 -0.57 -29.54
CA GLY A 472 -4.98 -1.20 -30.19
C GLY A 472 -6.31 -0.60 -29.73
N LYS A 473 -7.43 -1.11 -30.25
CA LYS A 473 -8.77 -0.52 -30.01
C LYS A 473 -9.16 -0.50 -28.52
N TYR A 474 -9.77 0.60 -28.07
CA TYR A 474 -10.37 0.71 -26.74
C TYR A 474 -11.70 -0.05 -26.66
N ILE A 475 -11.87 -0.95 -25.68
CA ILE A 475 -13.01 -1.88 -25.61
C ILE A 475 -14.02 -1.61 -24.51
N TRP A 476 -13.76 -0.65 -23.62
CA TRP A 476 -14.53 -0.45 -22.38
C TRP A 476 -15.77 0.45 -22.56
N GLY A 477 -16.06 0.86 -23.80
CA GLY A 477 -17.17 1.76 -24.11
C GLY A 477 -16.83 3.22 -23.81
N ARG A 478 -16.98 3.63 -22.54
CA ARG A 478 -16.67 5.00 -22.08
C ARG A 478 -15.35 5.06 -21.34
N TYR A 479 -14.71 6.23 -21.35
CA TYR A 479 -13.60 6.61 -20.49
C TYR A 479 -14.00 7.88 -19.74
N ASP A 480 -14.73 7.72 -18.64
CA ASP A 480 -15.05 8.85 -17.76
C ASP A 480 -13.96 8.97 -16.67
N MET A 481 -13.84 10.16 -16.10
CA MET A 481 -12.96 10.45 -14.97
C MET A 481 -13.75 11.09 -13.84
N VAL A 482 -13.36 10.86 -12.58
CA VAL A 482 -13.91 11.56 -11.42
C VAL A 482 -12.81 12.22 -10.62
N CYS A 483 -12.90 13.55 -10.46
CA CYS A 483 -12.08 14.29 -9.52
C CYS A 483 -12.60 14.04 -8.11
N LEU A 484 -11.83 13.29 -7.34
CA LEU A 484 -12.15 13.05 -5.94
C LEU A 484 -11.90 14.31 -5.09
N PRO A 485 -12.43 14.37 -3.86
CA PRO A 485 -12.13 15.46 -2.95
C PRO A 485 -10.63 15.58 -2.62
N PRO A 486 -10.14 16.75 -2.16
CA PRO A 486 -8.71 17.00 -1.88
C PRO A 486 -8.05 16.06 -0.86
N THR A 487 -8.85 15.31 -0.11
CA THR A 487 -8.36 14.32 0.85
C THR A 487 -7.94 12.99 0.21
N PHE A 488 -8.17 12.78 -1.10
CA PHE A 488 -7.71 11.58 -1.80
C PHE A 488 -6.17 11.49 -1.76
N PRO A 489 -5.59 10.41 -1.19
CA PRO A 489 -4.15 10.38 -0.89
C PRO A 489 -3.27 9.95 -2.07
N PHE A 490 -3.86 9.41 -3.15
CA PHE A 490 -3.15 8.84 -4.30
C PHE A 490 -3.12 9.78 -5.53
N GLY A 491 -2.45 9.36 -6.60
CA GLY A 491 -2.39 10.11 -7.87
C GLY A 491 -3.63 9.88 -8.73
N GLY A 492 -3.82 8.65 -9.19
CA GLY A 492 -5.02 8.17 -9.88
C GLY A 492 -5.30 6.72 -9.54
N MET A 493 -6.37 6.16 -10.10
CA MET A 493 -6.69 4.73 -10.08
C MET A 493 -7.47 4.39 -11.34
N GLU A 494 -7.03 3.34 -12.04
CA GLU A 494 -7.40 2.95 -13.39
C GLU A 494 -8.75 2.21 -13.51
N ASN A 495 -9.66 2.49 -12.59
CA ASN A 495 -10.97 1.86 -12.50
C ASN A 495 -11.69 1.89 -13.87
N PRO A 496 -12.00 0.73 -14.50
CA PRO A 496 -12.54 0.67 -15.85
C PRO A 496 -13.80 1.51 -16.02
N CYS A 497 -13.89 2.23 -17.13
CA CYS A 497 -14.97 3.18 -17.44
C CYS A 497 -15.00 4.46 -16.56
N LEU A 498 -14.30 4.51 -15.41
CA LEU A 498 -14.37 5.62 -14.46
C LEU A 498 -13.06 5.80 -13.68
N THR A 499 -12.06 6.41 -14.30
CA THR A 499 -10.77 6.69 -13.67
C THR A 499 -10.93 7.66 -12.48
N PHE A 500 -10.32 7.34 -11.33
CA PHE A 500 -10.29 8.27 -10.20
C PHE A 500 -9.07 9.17 -10.30
N LEU A 501 -9.24 10.47 -10.07
CA LEU A 501 -8.18 11.45 -10.16
C LEU A 501 -8.11 12.31 -8.88
N THR A 502 -6.88 12.64 -8.47
CA THR A 502 -6.64 13.66 -7.46
C THR A 502 -6.92 15.07 -8.01
N PRO A 503 -7.52 15.98 -7.23
CA PRO A 503 -7.73 17.36 -7.66
C PRO A 503 -6.41 18.14 -7.77
N THR A 504 -5.30 17.60 -7.27
CA THR A 504 -3.97 18.20 -7.42
C THR A 504 -3.45 18.19 -8.87
N LEU A 505 -4.14 17.48 -9.79
CA LEU A 505 -3.89 17.56 -11.23
C LEU A 505 -4.50 18.80 -11.89
N ILE A 506 -5.38 19.54 -11.20
CA ILE A 506 -5.99 20.77 -11.70
C ILE A 506 -5.01 21.92 -11.50
N SER A 507 -4.04 22.00 -12.41
CA SER A 507 -2.95 22.98 -12.42
C SER A 507 -3.34 24.32 -13.06
N GLY A 508 -4.46 24.42 -13.77
CA GLY A 508 -4.90 25.63 -14.47
C GLY A 508 -4.12 25.94 -15.76
N ASP A 509 -3.22 25.05 -16.17
CA ASP A 509 -2.40 25.15 -17.37
C ASP A 509 -2.24 23.81 -18.12
N ARG A 510 -2.89 22.73 -17.66
CA ARG A 510 -2.83 21.36 -18.19
C ARG A 510 -1.45 20.69 -18.06
N SER A 511 -0.57 21.22 -17.22
CA SER A 511 0.81 20.72 -17.10
C SER A 511 0.95 19.33 -16.46
N LEU A 512 -0.10 18.82 -15.80
CA LEU A 512 -0.09 17.53 -15.09
C LEU A 512 -0.94 16.44 -15.76
N VAL A 513 -1.35 16.63 -17.01
CA VAL A 513 -2.22 15.67 -17.74
C VAL A 513 -1.54 14.35 -18.14
N SER A 514 -0.22 14.20 -17.95
CA SER A 514 0.46 12.92 -18.19
C SER A 514 -0.07 11.80 -17.31
N VAL A 515 -0.57 12.12 -16.11
CA VAL A 515 -1.26 11.14 -15.25
C VAL A 515 -2.50 10.57 -15.95
N ILE A 516 -3.22 11.36 -16.76
CA ILE A 516 -4.35 10.85 -17.55
C ILE A 516 -3.86 9.84 -18.59
N ALA A 517 -2.70 10.08 -19.21
CA ALA A 517 -2.11 9.13 -20.15
C ALA A 517 -1.72 7.80 -19.47
N HIS A 518 -1.27 7.85 -18.20
CA HIS A 518 -1.00 6.69 -17.38
C HIS A 518 -2.26 5.85 -17.15
N GLU A 519 -3.32 6.48 -16.64
CA GLU A 519 -4.58 5.79 -16.35
C GLU A 519 -5.26 5.27 -17.64
N ILE A 520 -5.14 6.00 -18.76
CA ILE A 520 -5.58 5.52 -20.07
C ILE A 520 -4.80 4.27 -20.48
N ALA A 521 -3.47 4.26 -20.34
CA ALA A 521 -2.63 3.13 -20.72
C ALA A 521 -3.01 1.84 -19.97
N HIS A 522 -3.41 1.95 -18.70
CA HIS A 522 -3.90 0.82 -17.91
C HIS A 522 -5.12 0.11 -18.51
N SER A 523 -5.90 0.79 -19.35
CA SER A 523 -7.01 0.19 -20.11
C SER A 523 -6.56 -1.01 -20.95
N TRP A 524 -5.27 -1.10 -21.27
CA TRP A 524 -4.63 -2.25 -21.90
C TRP A 524 -3.72 -3.02 -20.91
N SER A 525 -2.77 -2.35 -20.27
CA SER A 525 -1.80 -2.96 -19.34
C SER A 525 -2.26 -2.84 -17.87
N GLY A 526 -2.90 -3.88 -17.37
CA GLY A 526 -3.51 -3.92 -16.04
C GLY A 526 -4.96 -4.37 -16.16
N ASN A 527 -5.79 -3.63 -16.89
CA ASN A 527 -7.22 -3.92 -16.98
C ASN A 527 -7.50 -5.07 -17.97
N LEU A 528 -6.93 -4.99 -19.18
CA LEU A 528 -7.15 -5.99 -20.23
C LEU A 528 -6.21 -7.19 -20.07
N VAL A 529 -4.91 -6.93 -19.95
CA VAL A 529 -3.87 -7.91 -19.60
C VAL A 529 -3.42 -7.64 -18.17
N THR A 530 -3.65 -8.58 -17.25
CA THR A 530 -3.42 -8.36 -15.81
C THR A 530 -2.26 -9.20 -15.30
N ASN A 531 -1.55 -8.73 -14.29
CA ASN A 531 -0.67 -9.56 -13.48
C ASN A 531 -1.44 -10.71 -12.80
N LYS A 532 -0.88 -11.92 -12.79
CA LYS A 532 -1.52 -13.10 -12.19
C LYS A 532 -1.51 -13.11 -10.66
N SER A 533 -0.53 -12.45 -10.06
CA SER A 533 -0.43 -12.18 -8.62
C SER A 533 0.30 -10.84 -8.45
N TRP A 534 0.27 -10.29 -7.23
CA TRP A 534 0.99 -9.05 -6.91
C TRP A 534 2.51 -9.19 -7.03
N GLU A 535 3.05 -10.42 -7.04
CA GLU A 535 4.48 -10.68 -7.31
C GLU A 535 4.91 -10.20 -8.71
N HIS A 536 3.98 -10.19 -9.65
CA HIS A 536 4.19 -9.80 -11.05
C HIS A 536 3.64 -8.41 -11.37
N PHE A 537 3.44 -7.56 -10.36
CA PHE A 537 2.81 -6.23 -10.52
C PHE A 537 3.50 -5.32 -11.55
N TRP A 538 4.81 -5.51 -11.80
CA TRP A 538 5.52 -4.78 -12.85
C TRP A 538 4.95 -5.00 -14.26
N LEU A 539 4.24 -6.10 -14.52
CA LEU A 539 3.57 -6.33 -15.80
C LEU A 539 2.42 -5.36 -16.05
N ASN A 540 1.82 -4.84 -14.98
CA ASN A 540 0.88 -3.73 -15.07
C ASN A 540 1.70 -2.44 -15.22
N GLU A 541 2.42 -2.06 -14.16
CA GLU A 541 2.99 -0.71 -14.04
C GLU A 541 4.12 -0.41 -15.01
N GLY A 542 5.02 -1.37 -15.24
CA GLY A 542 6.12 -1.20 -16.17
C GLY A 542 5.64 -1.00 -17.61
N PHE A 543 4.63 -1.78 -18.02
CA PHE A 543 4.00 -1.62 -19.33
C PHE A 543 3.19 -0.33 -19.43
N THR A 544 2.42 0.01 -18.39
CA THR A 544 1.65 1.26 -18.36
C THR A 544 2.58 2.46 -18.48
N MET A 545 3.64 2.55 -17.67
CA MET A 545 4.64 3.61 -17.76
C MET A 545 5.31 3.67 -19.14
N PHE A 546 5.58 2.51 -19.77
CA PHE A 546 6.14 2.46 -21.11
C PHE A 546 5.18 3.00 -22.18
N ILE A 547 3.88 2.68 -22.08
CA ILE A 547 2.84 3.16 -22.99
C ILE A 547 2.55 4.65 -22.73
N GLU A 548 2.44 5.10 -21.48
CA GLU A 548 2.29 6.50 -21.08
C GLU A 548 3.36 7.37 -21.74
N ARG A 549 4.63 6.99 -21.57
CA ARG A 549 5.77 7.72 -22.15
C ARG A 549 5.71 7.76 -23.68
N LYS A 550 5.24 6.70 -24.34
CA LYS A 550 4.99 6.71 -25.79
C LYS A 550 3.85 7.65 -26.18
N ILE A 551 2.76 7.69 -25.43
CA ILE A 551 1.64 8.63 -25.67
C ILE A 551 2.16 10.06 -25.55
N CYS A 552 2.83 10.41 -24.45
CA CYS A 552 3.45 11.73 -24.28
C CYS A 552 4.47 12.04 -25.38
N GLY A 553 5.24 11.05 -25.83
CA GLY A 553 6.16 11.21 -26.96
C GLY A 553 5.49 11.49 -28.30
N ARG A 554 4.27 10.98 -28.53
CA ARG A 554 3.48 11.27 -29.74
C ARG A 554 2.79 12.64 -29.66
N LEU A 555 2.39 13.07 -28.47
CA LEU A 555 1.73 14.37 -28.25
C LEU A 555 2.72 15.53 -28.22
N VAL A 556 3.93 15.32 -27.69
CA VAL A 556 4.97 16.35 -27.56
C VAL A 556 6.07 16.12 -28.60
N ASN A 557 6.94 15.11 -28.38
CA ASN A 557 7.93 14.59 -29.33
C ASN A 557 8.74 13.43 -28.70
N GLU A 558 9.53 12.72 -29.50
CA GLU A 558 10.38 11.60 -29.03
C GLU A 558 11.41 12.03 -27.98
N LYS A 559 11.97 13.24 -28.07
CA LYS A 559 12.93 13.74 -27.06
C LYS A 559 12.28 13.86 -25.68
N TYR A 560 10.99 14.22 -25.63
CA TYR A 560 10.25 14.26 -24.38
C TYR A 560 10.06 12.88 -23.78
N ARG A 561 9.77 11.84 -24.60
CA ARG A 561 9.72 10.44 -24.14
C ARG A 561 11.06 9.99 -23.53
N GLN A 562 12.16 10.32 -24.20
CA GLN A 562 13.52 10.03 -23.74
C GLN A 562 13.80 10.73 -22.41
N PHE A 563 13.48 12.02 -22.31
CA PHE A 563 13.64 12.81 -21.10
C PHE A 563 12.81 12.29 -19.92
N MET A 564 11.55 11.90 -20.16
CA MET A 564 10.71 11.25 -19.14
C MET A 564 11.33 9.93 -18.64
N SER A 565 11.92 9.15 -19.54
CA SER A 565 12.54 7.87 -19.22
C SER A 565 13.85 8.07 -18.43
N PHE A 566 14.66 9.04 -18.82
CA PHE A 566 15.84 9.47 -18.06
C PHE A 566 15.46 9.96 -16.66
N ASN A 567 14.45 10.84 -16.55
CA ASN A 567 14.02 11.40 -15.28
C ASN A 567 13.49 10.29 -14.35
N GLY A 568 12.72 9.34 -14.88
CA GLY A 568 12.28 8.17 -14.10
C GLY A 568 13.43 7.29 -13.59
N TRP A 569 14.47 7.10 -14.41
CA TRP A 569 15.68 6.41 -13.96
C TRP A 569 16.42 7.18 -12.86
N THR A 570 16.73 8.46 -13.13
CA THR A 570 17.66 9.26 -12.32
C THR A 570 17.00 9.83 -11.06
N ASN A 571 15.78 10.35 -11.16
CA ASN A 571 15.12 11.07 -10.07
C ASN A 571 14.05 10.25 -9.33
N ASN A 572 13.65 9.09 -9.86
CA ASN A 572 12.71 8.20 -9.17
C ASN A 572 13.37 6.88 -8.75
N LEU A 573 13.91 6.10 -9.69
CA LEU A 573 14.42 4.75 -9.39
C LEU A 573 15.66 4.77 -8.51
N ILE A 574 16.65 5.63 -8.80
CA ILE A 574 17.87 5.76 -7.97
C ILE A 574 17.50 6.12 -6.52
N PRO A 575 16.75 7.22 -6.24
CA PRO A 575 16.35 7.54 -4.87
C PRO A 575 15.52 6.43 -4.20
N ALA A 576 14.65 5.74 -4.93
CA ALA A 576 13.89 4.63 -4.34
C ALA A 576 14.81 3.49 -3.88
N VAL A 577 15.84 3.15 -4.64
CA VAL A 577 16.80 2.10 -4.29
C VAL A 577 17.74 2.51 -3.16
N TYR A 578 18.28 3.74 -3.22
CA TYR A 578 19.36 4.16 -2.31
C TYR A 578 18.88 4.96 -1.09
N GLU A 579 17.77 5.69 -1.17
CA GLU A 579 17.28 6.58 -0.10
C GLU A 579 16.02 6.04 0.58
N GLN A 580 15.04 5.53 -0.17
CA GLN A 580 13.81 4.96 0.41
C GLN A 580 14.07 3.58 1.02
N PHE A 581 14.87 2.76 0.34
CA PHE A 581 15.24 1.43 0.79
C PHE A 581 16.75 1.37 1.05
N ASN A 582 17.41 0.32 0.57
CA ASN A 582 18.84 0.21 0.40
C ASN A 582 19.09 -0.77 -0.77
N PRO A 583 20.29 -0.80 -1.37
CA PRO A 583 20.57 -1.63 -2.55
C PRO A 583 20.39 -3.13 -2.36
N THR A 584 20.34 -3.61 -1.10
CA THR A 584 20.14 -5.03 -0.78
C THR A 584 18.70 -5.37 -0.38
N HIS A 585 17.80 -4.38 -0.34
CA HIS A 585 16.44 -4.53 0.14
C HIS A 585 15.57 -5.33 -0.85
N GLN A 586 14.80 -6.30 -0.36
CA GLN A 586 14.02 -7.21 -1.22
C GLN A 586 12.98 -6.50 -2.10
N PHE A 587 12.37 -5.42 -1.63
CA PHE A 587 11.41 -4.62 -2.41
C PHE A 587 12.02 -3.89 -3.62
N THR A 588 13.34 -3.93 -3.81
CA THR A 588 13.99 -3.40 -5.02
C THR A 588 14.03 -4.42 -6.17
N ARG A 589 13.55 -5.65 -5.97
CA ARG A 589 13.37 -6.64 -7.04
C ARG A 589 12.26 -6.21 -8.01
N LEU A 590 12.30 -6.73 -9.25
CA LEU A 590 11.21 -6.51 -10.20
C LEU A 590 10.06 -7.48 -9.97
N ILE A 591 10.38 -8.77 -9.76
CA ILE A 591 9.43 -9.79 -9.30
C ILE A 591 9.53 -9.85 -7.77
N GLN A 592 8.44 -9.50 -7.09
CA GLN A 592 8.37 -9.49 -5.63
C GLN A 592 8.12 -10.90 -5.08
N ASP A 593 8.34 -11.07 -3.77
CA ASP A 593 7.89 -12.25 -3.03
C ASP A 593 6.88 -11.78 -1.99
N HIS A 594 5.62 -12.18 -2.17
CA HIS A 594 4.52 -11.77 -1.29
C HIS A 594 4.10 -12.88 -0.31
N GLU A 595 4.90 -13.92 -0.15
CA GLU A 595 4.66 -14.91 0.88
C GLU A 595 4.73 -14.26 2.27
N ASN A 596 3.57 -14.15 2.93
CA ASN A 596 3.42 -13.53 4.24
C ASN A 596 3.82 -12.05 4.31
N VAL A 597 3.79 -11.35 3.18
CA VAL A 597 4.07 -9.91 3.08
C VAL A 597 2.82 -9.17 2.63
N ASP A 598 2.49 -8.09 3.33
CA ASP A 598 1.44 -7.17 2.91
C ASP A 598 1.83 -6.49 1.58
N PRO A 599 1.02 -6.64 0.51
CA PRO A 599 1.27 -5.94 -0.75
C PRO A 599 1.45 -4.43 -0.58
N ASP A 600 0.74 -3.81 0.37
CA ASP A 600 0.78 -2.36 0.55
C ASP A 600 2.15 -1.86 1.02
N VAL A 601 2.88 -2.69 1.77
CA VAL A 601 4.20 -2.36 2.31
C VAL A 601 5.30 -2.48 1.25
N ALA A 602 5.04 -3.23 0.16
CA ALA A 602 5.97 -3.38 -0.95
C ALA A 602 5.82 -2.28 -2.02
N PHE A 603 4.72 -1.52 -2.01
CA PHE A 603 4.49 -0.47 -3.01
C PHE A 603 5.61 0.58 -3.01
N SER A 604 6.10 0.86 -4.20
CA SER A 604 7.13 1.84 -4.49
C SER A 604 7.13 2.15 -5.99
N CYS A 605 7.97 3.09 -6.45
CA CYS A 605 8.15 3.31 -7.89
C CYS A 605 9.00 2.23 -8.58
N VAL A 606 9.53 1.23 -7.85
CA VAL A 606 10.37 0.17 -8.42
C VAL A 606 9.67 -0.60 -9.56
N PRO A 607 8.47 -1.19 -9.38
CA PRO A 607 7.79 -1.91 -10.48
C PRO A 607 7.49 -1.03 -11.70
N TYR A 608 7.22 0.26 -11.48
CA TYR A 608 6.98 1.28 -12.51
C TYR A 608 8.24 1.53 -13.33
N GLU A 609 9.30 2.00 -12.67
CA GLU A 609 10.49 2.51 -13.33
C GLU A 609 11.41 1.40 -13.79
N LYS A 610 11.61 0.37 -12.96
CA LYS A 610 12.45 -0.78 -13.30
C LYS A 610 11.81 -1.62 -14.41
N GLY A 611 10.47 -1.76 -14.39
CA GLY A 611 9.71 -2.42 -15.45
C GLY A 611 9.74 -1.65 -16.77
N SER A 612 9.49 -0.34 -16.73
CA SER A 612 9.56 0.53 -17.92
C SER A 612 10.97 0.55 -18.51
N ALA A 613 12.02 0.58 -17.67
CA ALA A 613 13.41 0.53 -18.11
C ALA A 613 13.77 -0.80 -18.80
N LEU A 614 13.24 -1.94 -18.33
CA LEU A 614 13.41 -3.24 -18.99
C LEU A 614 12.80 -3.21 -20.40
N LEU A 615 11.58 -2.71 -20.54
CA LEU A 615 10.89 -2.63 -21.84
C LEU A 615 11.60 -1.67 -22.80
N PHE A 616 12.08 -0.54 -22.30
CA PHE A 616 12.84 0.42 -23.09
C PHE A 616 14.22 -0.14 -23.52
N TYR A 617 14.91 -0.86 -22.62
CA TYR A 617 16.13 -1.59 -22.94
C TYR A 617 15.90 -2.65 -24.04
N LEU A 618 14.81 -3.42 -23.94
CA LEU A 618 14.44 -4.41 -24.94
C LEU A 618 14.09 -3.76 -26.29
N GLU A 619 13.34 -2.66 -26.28
CA GLU A 619 13.06 -1.87 -27.49
C GLU A 619 14.36 -1.48 -28.21
N GLN A 620 15.36 -0.98 -27.48
CA GLN A 620 16.65 -0.62 -28.06
C GLN A 620 17.40 -1.81 -28.64
N LYS A 621 17.51 -2.91 -27.87
CA LYS A 621 18.23 -4.12 -28.29
C LYS A 621 17.58 -4.81 -29.50
N LEU A 622 16.26 -4.76 -29.60
CA LEU A 622 15.50 -5.48 -30.62
C LEU A 622 15.27 -4.66 -31.90
N GLY A 623 15.80 -3.45 -32.02
CA GLY A 623 15.77 -2.67 -33.26
C GLY A 623 14.87 -1.43 -33.24
N GLY A 624 14.56 -0.91 -32.06
CA GLY A 624 13.87 0.37 -31.88
C GLY A 624 12.34 0.28 -31.86
N PRO A 625 11.66 1.43 -31.71
CA PRO A 625 10.22 1.51 -31.50
C PRO A 625 9.40 0.93 -32.66
N ASP A 626 9.86 1.06 -33.91
CA ASP A 626 9.15 0.55 -35.09
C ASP A 626 9.08 -0.98 -35.12
N VAL A 627 10.04 -1.66 -34.48
CA VAL A 627 10.06 -3.11 -34.33
C VAL A 627 9.30 -3.56 -33.08
N PHE A 628 9.42 -2.80 -31.99
CA PHE A 628 8.86 -3.19 -30.70
C PHE A 628 7.36 -2.87 -30.55
N GLU A 629 6.83 -1.84 -31.21
CA GLU A 629 5.40 -1.52 -31.16
C GLU A 629 4.50 -2.61 -31.79
N PRO A 630 4.85 -3.23 -32.94
CA PRO A 630 4.16 -4.41 -33.44
C PRO A 630 4.11 -5.55 -32.41
N TYR A 631 5.21 -5.82 -31.71
CA TYR A 631 5.26 -6.79 -30.62
C TYR A 631 4.33 -6.39 -29.46
N LEU A 632 4.35 -5.13 -29.04
CA LEU A 632 3.48 -4.64 -27.97
C LEU A 632 2.00 -4.90 -28.29
N ARG A 633 1.56 -4.62 -29.52
CA ARG A 633 0.18 -4.91 -29.95
C ARG A 633 -0.10 -6.41 -29.97
N ASP A 634 0.85 -7.24 -30.42
CA ASP A 634 0.72 -8.70 -30.41
C ASP A 634 0.60 -9.25 -28.99
N TYR A 635 1.44 -8.79 -28.06
CA TYR A 635 1.38 -9.10 -26.63
C TYR A 635 0.00 -8.78 -26.03
N LEU A 636 -0.46 -7.53 -26.21
CA LEU A 636 -1.74 -7.07 -25.69
C LEU A 636 -2.91 -7.87 -26.26
N SER A 637 -2.88 -8.20 -27.56
CA SER A 637 -3.92 -9.01 -28.20
C SER A 637 -3.89 -10.48 -27.76
N THR A 638 -2.71 -11.08 -27.60
CA THR A 638 -2.53 -12.49 -27.22
C THR A 638 -3.04 -12.78 -25.81
N PHE A 639 -2.80 -11.84 -24.90
CA PHE A 639 -3.17 -11.95 -23.50
C PHE A 639 -4.42 -11.17 -23.11
N ALA A 640 -5.14 -10.61 -24.08
CA ALA A 640 -6.40 -9.93 -23.83
C ALA A 640 -7.36 -10.79 -22.99
N HIS A 641 -7.93 -10.18 -21.95
CA HIS A 641 -8.82 -10.80 -20.96
C HIS A 641 -8.18 -11.87 -20.07
N LYS A 642 -6.85 -11.96 -20.02
CA LYS A 642 -6.13 -12.94 -19.19
C LYS A 642 -5.34 -12.26 -18.07
N ALA A 643 -5.02 -13.07 -17.06
CA ALA A 643 -4.02 -12.75 -16.07
C ALA A 643 -2.78 -13.63 -16.30
N ILE A 644 -1.58 -13.04 -16.31
CA ILE A 644 -0.34 -13.72 -16.67
C ILE A 644 0.79 -13.45 -15.66
N ASP A 645 1.72 -14.40 -15.55
CA ASP A 645 2.97 -14.20 -14.83
C ASP A 645 4.10 -13.73 -15.78
N SER A 646 5.22 -13.30 -15.19
CA SER A 646 6.36 -12.77 -15.94
C SER A 646 7.03 -13.82 -16.85
N PHE A 647 6.86 -15.11 -16.55
CA PHE A 647 7.43 -16.19 -17.35
C PHE A 647 6.60 -16.42 -18.61
N GLN A 648 5.27 -16.39 -18.50
CA GLN A 648 4.37 -16.41 -19.66
C GLN A 648 4.63 -15.23 -20.61
N TRP A 649 4.88 -14.03 -20.06
CA TRP A 649 5.31 -12.87 -20.86
C TRP A 649 6.64 -13.12 -21.58
N LYS A 650 7.66 -13.59 -20.85
CA LYS A 650 8.99 -13.87 -21.40
C LYS A 650 8.92 -14.94 -22.50
N ASP A 651 8.17 -16.02 -22.30
CA ASP A 651 7.99 -17.06 -23.32
C ASP A 651 7.35 -16.50 -24.60
N HIS A 652 6.37 -15.60 -24.46
CA HIS A 652 5.77 -14.91 -25.60
C HIS A 652 6.75 -13.98 -26.31
N LEU A 653 7.58 -13.23 -25.57
CA LEU A 653 8.66 -12.40 -26.13
C LEU A 653 9.62 -13.23 -27.00
N TYR A 654 10.10 -14.36 -26.48
CA TYR A 654 10.99 -15.28 -27.21
C TYR A 654 10.31 -15.91 -28.43
N LYS A 655 9.03 -16.23 -28.32
CA LYS A 655 8.25 -16.78 -29.44
C LYS A 655 8.07 -15.76 -30.56
N TYR A 656 7.76 -14.51 -30.23
CA TYR A 656 7.57 -13.45 -31.21
C TYR A 656 8.88 -13.14 -31.93
N PHE A 657 9.94 -12.88 -31.17
CA PHE A 657 11.28 -12.56 -31.66
C PHE A 657 12.17 -13.80 -31.83
N HIS A 658 11.61 -14.89 -32.35
CA HIS A 658 12.34 -16.14 -32.57
C HIS A 658 13.55 -15.95 -33.52
N ASP A 659 13.47 -15.00 -34.44
CA ASP A 659 14.52 -14.58 -35.37
C ASP A 659 15.62 -13.73 -34.71
N LYS A 660 15.37 -13.21 -33.51
CA LYS A 660 16.31 -12.43 -32.69
C LYS A 660 16.66 -13.11 -31.37
N LYS A 661 16.52 -14.44 -31.33
CA LYS A 661 16.84 -15.25 -30.15
C LYS A 661 18.26 -14.98 -29.65
N ASP A 662 19.23 -14.88 -30.54
CA ASP A 662 20.63 -14.62 -30.18
C ASP A 662 20.81 -13.29 -29.44
N ILE A 663 19.99 -12.27 -29.75
CA ILE A 663 19.98 -10.99 -29.03
C ILE A 663 19.31 -11.17 -27.67
N LEU A 664 18.16 -11.84 -27.61
CA LEU A 664 17.43 -12.10 -26.37
C LEU A 664 18.25 -12.92 -25.37
N ASP A 665 19.04 -13.88 -25.83
CA ASP A 665 19.92 -14.69 -25.00
C ASP A 665 21.03 -13.88 -24.33
N THR A 666 21.35 -12.67 -24.82
CA THR A 666 22.27 -11.75 -24.14
C THR A 666 21.64 -11.04 -22.94
N VAL A 667 20.32 -11.04 -22.83
CA VAL A 667 19.59 -10.35 -21.75
C VAL A 667 19.59 -11.20 -20.50
N ASN A 668 20.20 -10.70 -19.43
CA ASN A 668 20.21 -11.39 -18.14
C ASN A 668 18.88 -11.19 -17.40
N PHE A 669 17.84 -11.91 -17.82
CA PHE A 669 16.51 -11.85 -17.22
C PHE A 669 16.51 -12.17 -15.72
N ASP A 670 17.39 -13.06 -15.26
CA ASP A 670 17.44 -13.42 -13.83
C ASP A 670 17.90 -12.23 -12.97
N GLN A 671 18.86 -11.44 -13.47
CA GLN A 671 19.27 -10.19 -12.82
C GLN A 671 18.15 -9.15 -12.88
N TRP A 672 17.49 -8.97 -14.04
CA TRP A 672 16.37 -8.04 -14.15
C TRP A 672 15.20 -8.39 -13.22
N PHE A 673 14.86 -9.68 -13.11
CA PHE A 673 13.71 -10.15 -12.35
C PHE A 673 13.98 -10.20 -10.84
N PHE A 674 15.10 -10.78 -10.42
CA PHE A 674 15.30 -11.22 -9.04
C PHE A 674 16.42 -10.49 -8.30
N ALA A 675 17.28 -9.75 -8.99
CA ALA A 675 18.32 -8.99 -8.30
C ALA A 675 17.75 -7.75 -7.61
N VAL A 676 18.26 -7.53 -6.39
CA VAL A 676 18.06 -6.31 -5.62
C VAL A 676 18.94 -5.18 -6.18
N GLY A 677 18.59 -3.94 -5.89
CA GLY A 677 19.31 -2.75 -6.33
C GLY A 677 18.93 -2.27 -7.73
N MET A 678 19.80 -1.45 -8.32
CA MET A 678 19.63 -0.94 -9.69
C MET A 678 19.71 -2.08 -10.73
N PRO A 679 19.06 -1.94 -11.90
CA PRO A 679 19.21 -2.90 -12.99
C PRO A 679 20.67 -3.10 -13.44
N PRO A 680 20.98 -4.27 -14.04
CA PRO A 680 22.34 -4.58 -14.48
C PRO A 680 22.80 -3.71 -15.65
N GLU A 681 21.87 -3.21 -16.46
CA GLU A 681 22.16 -2.36 -17.61
C GLU A 681 21.24 -1.13 -17.60
N LYS A 682 21.86 0.05 -17.73
CA LYS A 682 21.16 1.33 -17.92
C LYS A 682 20.85 1.49 -19.41
N PRO A 683 19.58 1.73 -19.81
CA PRO A 683 19.28 2.09 -21.18
C PRO A 683 19.95 3.41 -21.60
N VAL A 684 20.20 3.58 -22.89
CA VAL A 684 20.81 4.82 -23.40
C VAL A 684 19.71 5.85 -23.64
N TYR A 685 19.83 7.05 -23.07
CA TYR A 685 18.82 8.10 -23.24
C TYR A 685 19.38 9.25 -24.07
N ASP A 686 18.51 9.90 -24.84
CA ASP A 686 18.81 11.23 -25.38
C ASP A 686 18.74 12.27 -24.24
N GLU A 687 19.80 13.06 -24.11
CA GLU A 687 19.97 14.02 -23.01
C GLU A 687 19.80 15.49 -23.49
N GLU A 688 19.31 15.73 -24.71
CA GLU A 688 19.22 17.09 -25.26
C GLU A 688 18.30 18.00 -24.42
N MET A 689 17.14 17.49 -24.01
CA MET A 689 16.22 18.24 -23.13
C MET A 689 16.77 18.43 -21.71
N LEU A 690 17.69 17.56 -21.25
CA LEU A 690 18.40 17.71 -19.98
C LEU A 690 19.44 18.83 -20.07
N HIS A 691 20.20 18.91 -21.18
CA HIS A 691 21.17 19.98 -21.39
C HIS A 691 20.53 21.37 -21.33
N ASP A 692 19.29 21.53 -21.79
CA ASP A 692 18.55 22.79 -21.64
C ASP A 692 18.31 23.17 -20.17
N CYS A 693 17.97 22.18 -19.33
CA CYS A 693 17.82 22.36 -17.88
C CYS A 693 19.15 22.74 -17.23
N GLU A 694 20.21 22.00 -17.53
CA GLU A 694 21.56 22.22 -16.99
C GLU A 694 22.13 23.58 -17.42
N ALA A 695 21.89 23.99 -18.66
CA ALA A 695 22.34 25.28 -19.16
C ALA A 695 21.62 26.44 -18.46
N LEU A 696 20.32 26.30 -18.14
CA LEU A 696 19.60 27.29 -17.35
C LEU A 696 20.04 27.28 -15.88
N PHE A 697 20.23 26.10 -15.30
CA PHE A 697 20.78 25.90 -13.96
C PHE A 697 22.13 26.61 -13.82
N LYS A 698 23.07 26.33 -14.71
CA LYS A 698 24.40 26.95 -14.73
C LYS A 698 24.32 28.47 -14.84
N GLN A 699 23.46 28.99 -15.73
CA GLN A 699 23.24 30.42 -15.87
C GLN A 699 22.81 31.08 -14.55
N TRP A 700 21.95 30.43 -13.77
CA TRP A 700 21.50 30.94 -12.47
C TRP A 700 22.55 30.80 -11.37
N ILE A 701 23.28 29.70 -11.33
CA ILE A 701 24.31 29.47 -10.30
C ILE A 701 25.49 30.44 -10.47
N GLU A 702 25.93 30.68 -11.70
CA GLU A 702 27.08 31.55 -12.01
C GLU A 702 26.76 33.05 -11.97
N ALA A 703 25.49 33.44 -12.05
CA ALA A 703 25.08 34.83 -12.06
C ALA A 703 25.26 35.49 -10.68
N ASP A 704 25.95 36.63 -10.65
CA ASP A 704 25.98 37.53 -9.50
C ASP A 704 24.72 38.42 -9.42
N GLU A 705 24.65 39.28 -8.41
CA GLU A 705 23.49 40.15 -8.16
C GLU A 705 23.17 41.13 -9.31
N ALA A 706 24.15 41.50 -10.14
CA ALA A 706 23.92 42.32 -11.32
C ALA A 706 23.48 41.45 -12.50
N ALA A 707 24.13 40.31 -12.71
CA ALA A 707 23.89 39.40 -13.82
C ALA A 707 22.50 38.77 -13.76
N VAL A 708 21.95 38.45 -12.57
CA VAL A 708 20.60 37.88 -12.45
C VAL A 708 19.51 38.78 -13.06
N LYS A 709 19.72 40.10 -13.07
CA LYS A 709 18.77 41.07 -13.65
C LYS A 709 18.74 41.03 -15.18
N THR A 710 19.72 40.37 -15.79
CA THR A 710 19.83 40.22 -17.25
C THR A 710 19.28 38.89 -17.77
N ILE A 711 18.98 37.93 -16.87
CA ILE A 711 18.39 36.64 -17.23
C ILE A 711 16.94 36.86 -17.69
N THR A 712 16.56 36.27 -18.82
CA THR A 712 15.22 36.38 -19.39
C THR A 712 14.37 35.14 -19.11
N ALA A 713 13.04 35.29 -19.22
CA ALA A 713 12.09 34.19 -19.01
C ALA A 713 11.97 33.22 -20.18
N GLU A 714 12.58 33.54 -21.33
CA GLU A 714 12.33 32.86 -22.59
C GLU A 714 12.66 31.36 -22.55
N ARG A 715 13.81 30.97 -21.99
CA ARG A 715 14.20 29.56 -21.90
C ARG A 715 13.25 28.77 -20.99
N TYR A 716 12.95 29.30 -19.81
CA TYR A 716 12.07 28.66 -18.84
C TYR A 716 10.63 28.51 -19.37
N GLN A 717 10.10 29.52 -20.07
CA GLN A 717 8.75 29.48 -20.62
C GLN A 717 8.58 28.49 -21.78
N LYS A 718 9.67 28.16 -22.50
CA LYS A 718 9.65 27.15 -23.57
C LYS A 718 9.82 25.72 -23.05
N MET A 719 10.30 25.55 -21.82
CA MET A 719 10.48 24.24 -21.20
C MET A 719 9.15 23.55 -20.95
N GLN A 720 9.13 22.24 -21.15
CA GLN A 720 8.03 21.40 -20.70
C GLN A 720 7.95 21.40 -19.16
N PRO A 721 6.78 21.13 -18.56
CA PRO A 721 6.63 21.11 -17.09
C PRO A 721 7.66 20.20 -16.38
N LEU A 722 7.97 19.04 -16.95
CA LEU A 722 8.98 18.15 -16.39
C LEU A 722 10.41 18.73 -16.45
N GLN A 723 10.73 19.52 -17.48
CA GLN A 723 12.02 20.23 -17.55
C GLN A 723 12.09 21.34 -16.50
N GLN A 724 11.00 22.06 -16.26
CA GLN A 724 10.94 23.05 -15.19
C GLN A 724 11.13 22.41 -13.81
N ILE A 725 10.50 21.24 -13.58
CA ILE A 725 10.68 20.45 -12.36
C ILE A 725 12.14 19.98 -12.22
N GLU A 726 12.75 19.47 -13.30
CA GLU A 726 14.15 19.06 -13.32
C GLU A 726 15.09 20.23 -12.98
N PHE A 727 14.90 21.38 -13.61
CA PHE A 727 15.67 22.60 -13.31
C PHE A 727 15.56 22.99 -11.83
N LEU A 728 14.35 22.98 -11.25
CA LEU A 728 14.16 23.25 -9.82
C LEU A 728 14.78 22.18 -8.92
N SER A 729 14.77 20.91 -9.36
CA SER A 729 15.44 19.80 -8.67
C SER A 729 16.95 20.02 -8.62
N GLN A 730 17.56 20.42 -9.74
CA GLN A 730 18.99 20.76 -9.80
C GLN A 730 19.35 21.92 -8.87
N LEU A 731 18.53 22.98 -8.83
CA LEU A 731 18.68 24.07 -7.86
C LEU A 731 18.56 23.60 -6.41
N TRP A 732 17.67 22.66 -6.12
CA TRP A 732 17.50 22.11 -4.77
C TRP A 732 18.69 21.20 -4.37
N GLN A 733 19.25 20.44 -5.31
CA GLN A 733 20.39 19.56 -5.08
C GLN A 733 21.70 20.35 -4.92
N HIS A 734 21.84 21.50 -5.59
CA HIS A 734 23.02 22.36 -5.50
C HIS A 734 23.40 22.72 -4.05
N ASP A 735 24.69 22.59 -3.74
CA ASP A 735 25.30 23.00 -2.48
C ASP A 735 26.50 23.90 -2.78
N PRO A 736 26.61 25.11 -2.17
CA PRO A 736 25.78 25.66 -1.09
C PRO A 736 24.35 26.05 -1.52
N PRO A 737 23.39 26.24 -0.57
CA PRO A 737 22.06 26.76 -0.90
C PRO A 737 22.11 28.14 -1.59
N LEU A 738 21.13 28.42 -2.46
CA LEU A 738 21.06 29.68 -3.21
C LEU A 738 20.97 30.93 -2.30
N GLU A 739 21.59 32.01 -2.74
CA GLU A 739 21.47 33.33 -2.11
C GLU A 739 20.05 33.90 -2.28
N HIS A 740 19.57 34.65 -1.27
CA HIS A 740 18.19 35.17 -1.26
C HIS A 740 17.88 36.09 -2.44
N TYR A 741 18.85 36.87 -2.93
CA TYR A 741 18.64 37.72 -4.12
C TYR A 741 18.34 36.91 -5.39
N LYS A 742 18.91 35.70 -5.52
CA LYS A 742 18.59 34.78 -6.63
C LYS A 742 17.17 34.25 -6.50
N LEU A 743 16.75 33.90 -5.28
CA LEU A 743 15.37 33.43 -5.03
C LEU A 743 14.34 34.51 -5.35
N GLU A 744 14.62 35.75 -4.96
CA GLU A 744 13.77 36.90 -5.29
C GLU A 744 13.69 37.13 -6.80
N ALA A 745 14.82 37.04 -7.51
CA ALA A 745 14.86 37.18 -8.96
C ALA A 745 14.14 36.03 -9.68
N LEU A 746 14.33 34.78 -9.24
CA LEU A 746 13.65 33.59 -9.76
C LEU A 746 12.12 33.73 -9.64
N ASP A 747 11.63 34.08 -8.46
CA ASP A 747 10.20 34.26 -8.22
C ASP A 747 9.63 35.42 -9.04
N ALA A 748 10.34 36.56 -9.07
CA ALA A 748 9.90 37.72 -9.82
C ALA A 748 9.78 37.44 -11.32
N LEU A 749 10.73 36.65 -11.87
CA LEU A 749 10.82 36.34 -13.30
C LEU A 749 9.88 35.20 -13.73
N TYR A 750 9.81 34.12 -12.94
CA TYR A 750 9.07 32.90 -13.32
C TYR A 750 7.72 32.75 -12.60
N LYS A 751 7.39 33.64 -11.65
CA LYS A 751 6.13 33.62 -10.89
C LYS A 751 5.90 32.30 -10.15
N LEU A 752 6.96 31.76 -9.54
CA LEU A 752 6.94 30.45 -8.89
C LEU A 752 6.00 30.41 -7.67
N ASN A 753 5.89 31.52 -6.92
CA ASN A 753 4.92 31.65 -5.83
C ASN A 753 3.46 31.73 -6.32
N ASP A 754 3.22 32.12 -7.57
CA ASP A 754 1.86 32.22 -8.13
C ASP A 754 1.41 30.93 -8.82
N SER A 755 2.35 30.00 -9.08
CA SER A 755 2.07 28.72 -9.72
C SER A 755 1.01 27.91 -8.97
N GLN A 756 0.16 27.25 -9.74
CA GLN A 756 -0.87 26.29 -9.30
C GLN A 756 -0.47 24.84 -9.61
N ASN A 757 0.59 24.61 -10.37
CA ASN A 757 1.15 23.28 -10.57
C ASN A 757 1.81 22.80 -9.27
N CYS A 758 1.21 21.78 -8.65
CA CYS A 758 1.65 21.27 -7.35
C CYS A 758 3.08 20.70 -7.35
N GLU A 759 3.55 20.12 -8.46
CA GLU A 759 4.91 19.58 -8.57
C GLU A 759 5.95 20.70 -8.66
N ILE A 760 5.67 21.77 -9.42
CA ILE A 760 6.51 22.97 -9.49
C ILE A 760 6.55 23.65 -8.11
N VAL A 761 5.38 23.85 -7.49
CA VAL A 761 5.28 24.50 -6.17
C VAL A 761 6.04 23.69 -5.10
N LEU A 762 5.93 22.36 -5.09
CA LEU A 762 6.69 21.51 -4.16
C LEU A 762 8.20 21.73 -4.33
N ASN A 763 8.71 21.63 -5.55
CA ASN A 763 10.14 21.75 -5.80
C ASN A 763 10.65 23.16 -5.48
N TRP A 764 9.87 24.19 -5.82
CA TRP A 764 10.19 25.57 -5.43
C TRP A 764 10.24 25.76 -3.91
N ILE A 765 9.25 25.26 -3.17
CA ILE A 765 9.24 25.31 -1.69
C ILE A 765 10.49 24.64 -1.12
N ARG A 766 10.92 23.49 -1.67
CA ARG A 766 12.12 22.78 -1.22
C ARG A 766 13.39 23.60 -1.43
N VAL A 767 13.55 24.25 -2.60
CA VAL A 767 14.67 25.17 -2.87
C VAL A 767 14.72 26.27 -1.82
N CYS A 768 13.59 26.95 -1.58
CA CYS A 768 13.53 28.09 -0.66
C CYS A 768 13.72 27.71 0.81
N ILE A 769 13.15 26.58 1.27
CA ILE A 769 13.33 26.11 2.64
C ILE A 769 14.78 25.68 2.89
N LYS A 770 15.44 25.05 1.90
CA LYS A 770 16.87 24.71 2.00
C LYS A 770 17.71 25.98 2.22
N ALA A 771 17.39 27.05 1.49
CA ALA A 771 18.04 28.35 1.60
C ALA A 771 17.56 29.23 2.77
N LYS A 772 16.64 28.75 3.62
CA LYS A 772 16.08 29.48 4.78
C LYS A 772 15.47 30.84 4.41
N TRP A 773 14.79 30.93 3.27
CA TRP A 773 14.15 32.16 2.80
C TRP A 773 12.76 32.35 3.42
N GLU A 774 12.65 33.14 4.49
CA GLU A 774 11.41 33.25 5.31
C GLU A 774 10.15 33.63 4.54
N LYS A 775 10.28 34.35 3.43
CA LYS A 775 9.16 34.74 2.55
C LYS A 775 8.38 33.54 2.00
N ILE A 776 8.98 32.34 1.92
CA ILE A 776 8.30 31.13 1.42
C ILE A 776 7.30 30.54 2.44
N ILE A 777 7.42 30.86 3.73
CA ILE A 777 6.67 30.16 4.79
C ILE A 777 5.15 30.28 4.53
N ASP A 778 4.67 31.44 4.07
CA ASP A 778 3.25 31.63 3.74
C ASP A 778 2.78 30.73 2.61
N LYS A 779 3.54 30.65 1.51
CA LYS A 779 3.22 29.78 0.37
C LYS A 779 3.29 28.30 0.77
N ALA A 780 4.27 27.90 1.57
CA ALA A 780 4.42 26.53 2.04
C ALA A 780 3.28 26.09 2.96
N ILE A 781 2.81 26.97 3.85
CA ILE A 781 1.63 26.73 4.69
C ILE A 781 0.37 26.65 3.82
N TRP A 782 0.15 27.61 2.91
CA TRP A 782 -0.98 27.55 1.97
C TRP A 782 -1.03 26.23 1.19
N PHE A 783 0.13 25.75 0.73
CA PHE A 783 0.23 24.55 -0.09
C PHE A 783 -0.16 23.27 0.66
N VAL A 784 0.17 23.15 1.95
CA VAL A 784 -0.24 21.98 2.76
C VAL A 784 -1.68 22.08 3.29
N GLU A 785 -2.29 23.27 3.22
CA GLU A 785 -3.71 23.47 3.55
C GLU A 785 -4.64 23.23 2.35
N SER A 786 -4.15 23.43 1.13
CA SER A 786 -4.97 23.32 -0.09
C SER A 786 -5.17 21.89 -0.60
N GLN A 787 -4.42 20.90 -0.08
CA GLN A 787 -4.50 19.50 -0.51
C GLN A 787 -4.07 18.52 0.59
N GLY A 788 -4.43 17.23 0.44
CA GLY A 788 -4.15 16.17 1.42
C GLY A 788 -3.20 15.07 0.95
N ARG A 789 -2.55 15.23 -0.20
CA ARG A 789 -1.69 14.20 -0.82
C ARG A 789 -0.40 14.03 -0.03
N LEU A 790 -0.14 12.82 0.45
CA LEU A 790 1.03 12.52 1.28
C LEU A 790 2.36 12.86 0.61
N LYS A 791 2.44 12.71 -0.73
CA LYS A 791 3.59 13.12 -1.56
C LYS A 791 4.00 14.57 -1.30
N TYR A 792 3.05 15.46 -1.04
CA TYR A 792 3.28 16.89 -0.86
C TYR A 792 3.31 17.29 0.62
N CYS A 793 2.28 16.91 1.38
CA CYS A 793 2.15 17.35 2.77
C CYS A 793 3.32 16.88 3.64
N ARG A 794 3.70 15.60 3.53
CA ARG A 794 4.70 15.00 4.42
C ARG A 794 6.07 15.67 4.33
N PRO A 795 6.71 15.82 3.14
CA PRO A 795 8.01 16.48 3.07
C PRO A 795 7.94 17.97 3.46
N VAL A 796 6.87 18.69 3.13
CA VAL A 796 6.75 20.12 3.47
C VAL A 796 6.58 20.34 4.97
N TYR A 797 5.69 19.58 5.63
CA TYR A 797 5.56 19.65 7.09
C TYR A 797 6.85 19.28 7.80
N ARG A 798 7.54 18.21 7.37
CA ARG A 798 8.85 17.83 7.92
C ARG A 798 9.86 18.96 7.79
N ALA A 799 9.96 19.57 6.62
CA ALA A 799 10.93 20.63 6.34
C ALA A 799 10.62 21.92 7.13
N LEU A 800 9.35 22.31 7.24
CA LEU A 800 8.92 23.45 8.07
C LEU A 800 9.16 23.18 9.56
N TYR A 801 8.91 21.96 10.02
CA TYR A 801 9.07 21.57 11.41
C TYR A 801 10.53 21.52 11.86
N ALA A 802 11.43 21.09 10.97
CA ALA A 802 12.87 21.08 11.19
C ALA A 802 13.49 22.50 11.18
N TRP A 803 12.72 23.54 10.81
CA TRP A 803 13.19 24.92 10.78
C TRP A 803 12.62 25.72 11.96
N PRO A 804 13.44 26.15 12.94
CA PRO A 804 12.95 26.80 14.17
C PRO A 804 11.98 27.98 13.97
N VAL A 805 12.19 28.81 12.95
CA VAL A 805 11.33 29.97 12.64
C VAL A 805 9.93 29.55 12.18
N ALA A 806 9.80 28.44 11.44
CA ALA A 806 8.54 27.95 10.89
C ALA A 806 7.85 26.90 11.77
N GLN A 807 8.58 26.30 12.72
CA GLN A 807 8.13 25.15 13.50
C GLN A 807 6.79 25.37 14.22
N LYS A 808 6.61 26.53 14.87
CA LYS A 808 5.37 26.86 15.59
C LYS A 808 4.18 26.94 14.65
N ARG A 809 4.33 27.66 13.52
CA ARG A 809 3.28 27.79 12.50
C ARG A 809 2.89 26.44 11.91
N ALA A 810 3.86 25.57 11.61
CA ALA A 810 3.56 24.23 11.08
C ALA A 810 2.67 23.42 12.03
N LYS A 811 2.98 23.44 13.34
CA LYS A 811 2.18 22.78 14.38
C LYS A 811 0.77 23.38 14.52
N GLU A 812 0.67 24.70 14.59
CA GLU A 812 -0.61 25.39 14.71
C GLU A 812 -1.52 25.15 13.50
N THR A 813 -0.95 25.21 12.29
CA THR A 813 -1.64 24.87 11.04
C THR A 813 -2.17 23.44 11.08
N TYR A 814 -1.32 22.45 11.39
CA TYR A 814 -1.76 21.05 11.47
C TYR A 814 -2.89 20.84 12.49
N LEU A 815 -2.76 21.41 13.70
CA LEU A 815 -3.79 21.28 14.73
C LEU A 815 -5.14 21.88 14.31
N ARG A 816 -5.11 22.96 13.52
CA ARG A 816 -6.29 23.62 12.96
C ARG A 816 -6.96 22.79 11.87
N THR A 817 -6.18 22.17 10.97
CA THR A 817 -6.72 21.50 9.77
C THR A 817 -6.86 19.99 9.90
N ARG A 818 -6.31 19.34 10.94
CA ARG A 818 -6.32 17.87 11.11
C ARG A 818 -7.70 17.20 11.00
N SER A 819 -8.78 17.88 11.39
CA SER A 819 -10.13 17.32 11.32
C SER A 819 -10.72 17.32 9.92
N GLU A 820 -10.16 18.13 9.02
CA GLU A 820 -10.54 18.23 7.61
C GLU A 820 -9.68 17.29 6.72
N MET A 821 -8.54 16.84 7.23
CA MET A 821 -7.64 15.92 6.54
C MET A 821 -8.21 14.49 6.43
N HIS A 822 -7.65 13.73 5.49
CA HIS A 822 -7.76 12.28 5.50
C HIS A 822 -7.17 11.71 6.81
N PRO A 823 -7.79 10.71 7.47
CA PRO A 823 -7.26 10.09 8.69
C PRO A 823 -5.78 9.65 8.61
N ILE A 824 -5.42 8.89 7.56
CA ILE A 824 -4.01 8.52 7.26
C ILE A 824 -3.11 9.75 7.14
N THR A 825 -3.49 10.75 6.33
CA THR A 825 -2.70 11.98 6.18
C THR A 825 -2.51 12.66 7.53
N ALA A 826 -3.57 12.83 8.31
CA ALA A 826 -3.49 13.43 9.64
C ALA A 826 -2.53 12.65 10.56
N GLU A 827 -2.61 11.32 10.57
CA GLU A 827 -1.75 10.47 11.39
C GLU A 827 -0.27 10.57 10.98
N MET A 828 0.02 10.49 9.67
CA MET A 828 1.39 10.59 9.16
C MET A 828 1.99 11.96 9.42
N ILE A 829 1.23 13.04 9.25
CA ILE A 829 1.70 14.39 9.58
C ILE A 829 1.90 14.56 11.10
N ALA A 830 1.05 13.97 11.94
CA ALA A 830 1.24 13.99 13.39
C ALA A 830 2.59 13.40 13.80
N LYS A 831 2.99 12.30 13.15
CA LYS A 831 4.29 11.64 13.35
C LYS A 831 5.45 12.56 12.97
N GLU A 832 5.37 13.25 11.83
CA GLU A 832 6.39 14.23 11.39
C GLU A 832 6.52 15.43 12.35
N LEU A 833 5.42 15.84 12.98
CA LEU A 833 5.39 17.01 13.88
C LEU A 833 5.59 16.67 15.36
N HIS A 834 5.75 15.39 15.70
CA HIS A 834 5.79 14.86 17.07
C HIS A 834 4.63 15.35 17.94
N VAL A 835 3.42 15.35 17.38
CA VAL A 835 2.18 15.72 18.07
C VAL A 835 1.40 14.44 18.41
N ARG A 836 0.90 14.31 19.65
CA ARG A 836 0.04 13.18 20.03
C ARG A 836 -1.25 13.20 19.20
N HIS A 837 -1.47 12.17 18.38
CA HIS A 837 -2.73 11.98 17.68
C HIS A 837 -3.77 11.43 18.67
N SER A 838 -4.81 12.21 18.96
CA SER A 838 -5.90 11.78 19.84
C SER A 838 -6.92 10.96 19.03
N THR A 839 -7.00 9.66 19.35
CA THR A 839 -8.01 8.64 18.99
C THR A 839 -8.08 8.10 17.55
N HIS A 840 -8.28 6.77 17.52
CA HIS A 840 -8.41 5.82 16.40
C HIS A 840 -7.13 5.49 15.64
N THR A 841 -6.35 4.58 16.24
CA THR A 841 -5.39 3.73 15.55
C THR A 841 -6.11 3.01 14.41
N VAL A 842 -5.96 3.49 13.18
CA VAL A 842 -6.17 2.65 12.00
C VAL A 842 -4.85 1.90 11.86
N CYS A 843 -4.81 0.67 12.38
CA CYS A 843 -3.73 -0.24 12.03
C CYS A 843 -3.89 -0.57 10.55
N PHE A 844 -2.92 -0.18 9.73
CA PHE A 844 -2.71 -0.79 8.42
C PHE A 844 -2.28 -2.24 8.62
#